data_AF-A0A0W4ZD42-F1
#
_entry.id   AF-A0A0W4ZD42-F1
#
_cell.length_a   1.000
_cell.length_b   1.000
_cell.length_c   1.000
_cell.angle_alpha   90.00
_cell.angle_beta   90.00
_cell.angle_gamma   90.00
#
_symmetry.space_group_name_H-M   'P 1'
#
loop_
_entity.id
_entity.type
_entity.pdbx_description
1 polymer ?
#
loop_
_entity_poly.entity_id
_entity_poly.type
_entity_poly.pdbx_seq_one_letter_code
_entity_poly.pdbx_strand_id
1 'polypeptide(L)'
;MKPFVLASFLSIAHASSKNIESIYKESLNLLQNPSQNPPQNPSQNPLLYITEGNIFALILKNAMNTECKARLRKYCENLRNMTQMLKSSFKALEELCQETKLDEKCNDLKENIMRRCAALERSLQDIQTKPSPSTFECLYQNECMRIEEACSIKVNEKCNYLRAFCREKRRDDLKTEFLLRALSGNLKTQEECEKIIDKKCLAFMGESDELMKFCLIPLNRCNELVKLMETKCNSLEFEAKLFIEKTKISKEECISLFEKCYFHKSNCNNTFHDKCGKIKKKCENEVEYKHFSLPFNPIGKEIILIEKIGKEELFKGEIGKPRIKDTIDLLILLSNNYLDHCRTNIERCHKLCSLLPQLEDLYDDTKEKMNKSKEICNTLKEKLRSKCKLFKSKLYDLLLSDTNEDNKDAILIEWAKQSTEFSEELCIDLESKCFYLKKSCNSVNIKMFSACINVESTCLKTRLFGREYQLFQSTLKGKLHNLTNNSLKTCMDELWILCKKIISSNNPILIDLCLHPWDTCKELANDIERQSRWLRNDLDWKRDFPDEEDCKKLKEKCEVLGHDSKTNDLPCFTLKGRCDHLENAKELEEILLEEKVENLGNLDICIKKVSEKCNKWSKKKRTRFIFSCIQLVTTCQIITRDIKSKCSVLERNIDIEDVLDQVKNGDADMKGHTCDLWEPYCDKFMLNCEKLVQNNGKNGKCEELKESCKSYREIQEQEVRLMYELRGSLNSENK
;
A
#
# COMPACT_ATOMS: atom_id res chain seq x y z
N MET A 1 26.86 29.76 23.74
CA MET A 1 26.26 29.04 22.58
C MET A 1 26.16 27.52 22.76
N LYS A 2 25.97 26.98 23.99
CA LYS A 2 25.80 25.53 24.24
C LYS A 2 24.41 25.04 24.73
N PRO A 3 23.38 25.87 25.01
CA PRO A 3 22.07 25.34 25.42
C PRO A 3 21.03 25.24 24.30
N PHE A 4 21.19 25.92 23.16
CA PHE A 4 20.18 25.93 22.09
C PHE A 4 20.21 24.69 21.18
N VAL A 5 21.39 24.08 20.99
CA VAL A 5 21.52 22.82 20.23
C VAL A 5 20.88 21.65 20.98
N LEU A 6 20.82 21.67 22.32
CA LEU A 6 20.17 20.59 23.07
C LEU A 6 18.64 20.62 22.98
N ALA A 7 18.02 21.80 22.87
CA ALA A 7 16.56 21.94 22.86
C ALA A 7 15.92 21.54 21.52
N SER A 8 16.59 21.83 20.40
CA SER A 8 16.14 21.41 19.07
C SER A 8 16.29 19.89 18.86
N PHE A 9 17.34 19.28 19.43
CA PHE A 9 17.58 17.83 19.31
C PHE A 9 16.70 16.98 20.25
N LEU A 10 16.37 17.45 21.46
CA LEU A 10 15.42 16.77 22.34
C LEU A 10 13.98 16.78 21.77
N SER A 11 13.64 17.79 20.96
CA SER A 11 12.34 17.85 20.27
C SER A 11 12.24 16.84 19.13
N ILE A 12 13.35 16.57 18.42
CA ILE A 12 13.41 15.57 17.33
C ILE A 12 13.37 14.14 17.90
N ALA A 13 14.12 13.86 18.97
CA ALA A 13 14.11 12.55 19.61
C ALA A 13 12.78 12.21 20.33
N HIS A 14 12.10 13.21 20.90
CA HIS A 14 10.79 13.03 21.56
C HIS A 14 9.64 12.86 20.55
N ALA A 15 9.75 13.46 19.36
CA ALA A 15 8.78 13.28 18.26
C ALA A 15 8.83 11.87 17.65
N SER A 16 10.02 11.27 17.53
CA SER A 16 10.19 9.90 17.00
C SER A 16 9.62 8.82 17.91
N SER A 17 9.66 9.00 19.24
CA SER A 17 9.15 8.03 20.22
C SER A 17 7.62 8.08 20.38
N LYS A 18 7.00 9.26 20.33
CA LYS A 18 5.53 9.41 20.43
C LYS A 18 4.78 8.97 19.17
N ASN A 19 5.44 8.94 18.01
CA ASN A 19 4.79 8.59 16.75
C ASN A 19 4.49 7.08 16.64
N ILE A 20 5.35 6.22 17.20
CA ILE A 20 5.15 4.77 17.22
C ILE A 20 4.00 4.38 18.16
N GLU A 21 3.87 5.07 19.31
CA GLU A 21 2.78 4.84 20.27
C GLU A 21 1.43 5.40 19.79
N SER A 22 1.44 6.49 19.00
CA SER A 22 0.23 7.07 18.38
C SER A 22 -0.37 6.16 17.30
N ILE A 23 0.47 5.56 16.45
CA ILE A 23 0.03 4.63 15.38
C ILE A 23 -0.57 3.35 15.98
N TYR A 24 -0.03 2.88 17.12
CA TYR A 24 -0.56 1.74 17.86
C TYR A 24 -1.87 2.05 18.61
N LYS A 25 -2.08 3.29 19.07
CA LYS A 25 -3.35 3.75 19.67
C LYS A 25 -4.44 4.04 18.62
N GLU A 26 -4.07 4.47 17.43
CA GLU A 26 -5.01 4.79 16.33
C GLU A 26 -5.60 3.51 15.70
N SER A 27 -4.82 2.44 15.62
CA SER A 27 -5.29 1.08 15.27
C SER A 27 -6.20 0.46 16.35
N LEU A 28 -5.99 0.78 17.64
CA LEU A 28 -6.92 0.40 18.72
C LEU A 28 -8.20 1.27 18.76
N ASN A 29 -8.13 2.55 18.39
CA ASN A 29 -9.30 3.45 18.39
C ASN A 29 -10.27 3.18 17.23
N LEU A 30 -9.78 2.69 16.09
CA LEU A 30 -10.62 2.18 14.99
C LEU A 30 -11.46 0.96 15.39
N LEU A 31 -11.06 0.22 16.45
CA LEU A 31 -11.81 -0.90 17.01
C LEU A 31 -12.89 -0.48 18.02
N GLN A 32 -12.89 0.79 18.48
CA GLN A 32 -13.79 1.25 19.56
C GLN A 32 -14.97 2.10 19.07
N ASN A 33 -14.94 2.61 17.83
CA ASN A 33 -16.03 3.41 17.25
C ASN A 33 -16.54 2.82 15.93
N PRO A 34 -17.44 1.82 15.95
CA PRO A 34 -18.22 1.49 14.77
C PRO A 34 -19.06 2.72 14.42
N SER A 35 -18.96 3.19 13.17
CA SER A 35 -19.76 4.29 12.60
C SER A 35 -21.22 4.20 13.07
N GLN A 36 -21.60 5.01 14.05
CA GLN A 36 -22.96 5.19 14.49
C GLN A 36 -23.51 6.41 13.78
N ASN A 37 -24.15 6.20 12.62
CA ASN A 37 -25.27 7.01 12.12
C ASN A 37 -25.93 6.28 10.94
N PRO A 38 -27.12 5.67 11.12
CA PRO A 38 -27.90 5.14 10.00
C PRO A 38 -28.45 6.30 9.14
N PRO A 39 -28.51 6.15 7.80
CA PRO A 39 -29.21 7.12 6.96
C PRO A 39 -30.69 7.17 7.35
N GLN A 40 -31.15 8.33 7.79
CA GLN A 40 -32.58 8.60 8.01
C GLN A 40 -33.27 8.75 6.65
N ASN A 41 -33.69 7.63 6.05
CA ASN A 41 -34.90 7.51 5.22
C ASN A 41 -35.08 6.05 4.72
N PRO A 42 -36.14 5.31 5.14
CA PRO A 42 -36.27 3.88 4.84
C PRO A 42 -36.64 3.48 3.40
N SER A 43 -36.83 4.41 2.45
CA SER A 43 -37.63 4.09 1.25
C SER A 43 -36.92 4.17 -0.12
N GLN A 44 -35.60 4.29 -0.22
CA GLN A 44 -34.96 4.47 -1.55
C GLN A 44 -33.70 3.62 -1.86
N ASN A 45 -33.33 2.62 -1.04
CA ASN A 45 -32.31 1.65 -1.48
C ASN A 45 -32.43 0.27 -0.80
N PRO A 46 -33.07 -0.74 -1.43
CA PRO A 46 -33.24 -2.08 -0.85
C PRO A 46 -31.91 -2.86 -0.66
N LEU A 47 -30.80 -2.35 -1.20
CA LEU A 47 -29.50 -3.03 -1.28
C LEU A 47 -28.67 -2.95 0.02
N LEU A 48 -29.16 -2.27 1.06
CA LEU A 48 -28.35 -1.86 2.22
C LEU A 48 -28.58 -2.66 3.52
N TYR A 49 -29.48 -3.63 3.58
CA TYR A 49 -29.75 -4.37 4.82
C TYR A 49 -29.58 -5.89 4.64
N ILE A 50 -29.08 -6.55 5.68
CA ILE A 50 -29.10 -8.01 5.78
C ILE A 50 -30.56 -8.45 5.87
N THR A 51 -31.06 -9.05 4.80
CA THR A 51 -32.40 -9.65 4.78
C THR A 51 -32.31 -11.12 5.14
N GLU A 52 -33.42 -11.69 5.60
CA GLU A 52 -33.55 -13.14 5.77
C GLU A 52 -33.19 -13.90 4.47
N GLY A 53 -33.56 -13.35 3.32
CA GLY A 53 -33.18 -13.88 2.00
C GLY A 53 -31.66 -13.92 1.78
N ASN A 54 -30.90 -12.91 2.20
CA ASN A 54 -29.43 -12.92 2.07
C ASN A 54 -28.81 -14.06 2.89
N ILE A 55 -29.25 -14.23 4.13
CA ILE A 55 -28.79 -15.30 5.03
C ILE A 55 -29.14 -16.66 4.41
N PHE A 56 -30.37 -16.81 3.92
CA PHE A 56 -30.83 -18.03 3.25
C PHE A 56 -29.99 -18.38 2.03
N ALA A 57 -29.65 -17.40 1.18
CA ALA A 57 -28.81 -17.61 -0.01
C ALA A 57 -27.38 -18.05 0.36
N LEU A 58 -26.77 -17.43 1.38
CA LEU A 58 -25.42 -17.77 1.83
C LEU A 58 -25.34 -19.16 2.48
N ILE A 59 -26.38 -19.59 3.20
CA ILE A 59 -26.43 -20.93 3.82
C ILE A 59 -26.64 -22.02 2.76
N LEU A 60 -27.59 -21.83 1.84
CA LEU A 60 -28.01 -22.89 0.93
C LEU A 60 -27.22 -22.93 -0.38
N LYS A 61 -26.73 -21.78 -0.86
CA LYS A 61 -25.97 -21.67 -2.11
C LYS A 61 -26.72 -22.37 -3.24
N ASN A 62 -26.05 -23.19 -4.04
CA ASN A 62 -26.65 -23.92 -5.17
C ASN A 62 -27.68 -24.98 -4.76
N ALA A 63 -27.65 -25.44 -3.50
CA ALA A 63 -28.54 -26.50 -3.00
C ALA A 63 -29.96 -26.01 -2.67
N MET A 64 -30.21 -24.70 -2.79
CA MET A 64 -31.56 -24.13 -2.78
C MET A 64 -32.48 -24.80 -3.81
N ASN A 65 -31.92 -25.31 -4.91
CA ASN A 65 -32.68 -25.89 -6.01
C ASN A 65 -32.99 -27.39 -5.84
N THR A 66 -32.20 -28.12 -5.05
CA THR A 66 -32.23 -29.59 -5.00
C THR A 66 -32.54 -30.15 -3.61
N GLU A 67 -32.07 -29.50 -2.53
CA GLU A 67 -32.06 -30.09 -1.18
C GLU A 67 -32.35 -29.06 -0.06
N CYS A 68 -33.09 -27.99 -0.36
CA CYS A 68 -33.32 -26.85 0.54
C CYS A 68 -33.67 -27.28 1.98
N LYS A 69 -34.71 -28.10 2.15
CA LYS A 69 -35.22 -28.52 3.47
C LYS A 69 -34.19 -29.31 4.27
N ALA A 70 -33.56 -30.30 3.64
CA ALA A 70 -32.61 -31.19 4.31
C ALA A 70 -31.38 -30.42 4.78
N ARG A 71 -30.82 -29.55 3.93
CA ARG A 71 -29.67 -28.72 4.30
C ARG A 71 -30.00 -27.69 5.37
N LEU A 72 -31.13 -27.00 5.24
CA LEU A 72 -31.53 -25.98 6.22
C LEU A 72 -31.78 -26.61 7.60
N ARG A 73 -32.46 -27.76 7.66
CA ARG A 73 -32.63 -28.52 8.92
C ARG A 73 -31.29 -28.91 9.52
N LYS A 74 -30.40 -29.52 8.74
CA LYS A 74 -29.06 -29.92 9.21
C LYS A 74 -28.25 -28.73 9.74
N TYR A 75 -28.28 -27.61 9.03
CA TYR A 75 -27.64 -26.37 9.46
C TYR A 75 -28.18 -25.89 10.82
N CYS A 76 -29.51 -25.82 10.96
CA CYS A 76 -30.16 -25.38 12.20
C CYS A 76 -29.92 -26.32 13.38
N GLU A 77 -29.88 -27.64 13.16
CA GLU A 77 -29.53 -28.63 14.19
C GLU A 77 -28.09 -28.46 14.69
N ASN A 78 -27.13 -28.29 13.77
CA ASN A 78 -25.74 -28.01 14.11
C ASN A 78 -25.62 -26.72 14.95
N LEU A 79 -26.37 -25.68 14.58
CA LEU A 79 -26.37 -24.41 15.30
C LEU A 79 -26.98 -24.53 16.72
N ARG A 80 -28.03 -25.35 16.90
CA ARG A 80 -28.63 -25.63 18.22
C ARG A 80 -27.69 -26.39 19.15
N ASN A 81 -26.92 -27.33 18.60
CA ASN A 81 -25.98 -28.14 19.38
C ASN A 81 -24.81 -27.32 19.97
N MET A 82 -24.51 -26.14 19.43
CA MET A 82 -23.56 -25.17 20.01
C MET A 82 -24.11 -24.41 21.24
N THR A 83 -25.25 -24.86 21.79
CA THR A 83 -25.84 -24.63 23.12
C THR A 83 -26.07 -23.20 23.65
N GLN A 84 -25.61 -22.12 23.02
CA GLN A 84 -26.00 -20.73 23.35
C GLN A 84 -26.23 -19.80 22.14
N MET A 85 -25.98 -20.28 20.91
CA MET A 85 -26.03 -19.46 19.69
C MET A 85 -27.44 -19.03 19.27
N LEU A 86 -28.44 -19.92 19.34
CA LEU A 86 -29.81 -19.59 18.88
C LEU A 86 -30.56 -18.64 19.83
N LYS A 87 -30.44 -18.84 21.14
CA LYS A 87 -31.28 -18.13 22.14
C LYS A 87 -30.94 -16.63 22.29
N SER A 88 -29.92 -16.12 21.61
CA SER A 88 -29.37 -14.80 21.89
C SER A 88 -28.85 -14.02 20.68
N SER A 89 -29.13 -14.44 19.44
CA SER A 89 -28.42 -13.85 18.29
C SER A 89 -29.10 -14.10 16.94
N PHE A 90 -29.50 -12.99 16.31
CA PHE A 90 -30.10 -12.86 14.97
C PHE A 90 -31.54 -13.37 14.85
N LYS A 91 -32.49 -12.45 15.06
CA LYS A 91 -33.93 -12.67 14.83
C LYS A 91 -34.20 -13.34 13.48
N ALA A 92 -33.52 -12.92 12.41
CA ALA A 92 -33.67 -13.52 11.09
C ALA A 92 -33.21 -15.00 11.04
N LEU A 93 -32.16 -15.39 11.77
CA LEU A 93 -31.65 -16.77 11.80
C LEU A 93 -32.53 -17.67 12.68
N GLU A 94 -33.02 -17.13 13.80
CA GLU A 94 -34.01 -17.79 14.66
C GLU A 94 -35.30 -18.05 13.89
N GLU A 95 -35.81 -17.04 13.19
CA GLU A 95 -36.95 -17.17 12.30
C GLU A 95 -36.68 -18.23 11.23
N LEU A 96 -35.52 -18.19 10.55
CA LEU A 96 -35.13 -19.16 9.52
C LEU A 96 -35.18 -20.61 10.03
N CYS A 97 -34.76 -20.83 11.28
CA CYS A 97 -34.66 -22.14 11.93
C CYS A 97 -35.95 -22.60 12.66
N GLN A 98 -37.10 -21.95 12.43
CA GLN A 98 -38.40 -22.40 12.91
C GLN A 98 -38.88 -23.63 12.13
N GLU A 99 -38.92 -24.78 12.79
CA GLU A 99 -39.26 -26.06 12.14
C GLU A 99 -40.64 -26.07 11.46
N THR A 100 -41.62 -25.37 12.03
CA THR A 100 -42.99 -25.32 11.51
C THR A 100 -43.12 -24.52 10.21
N LYS A 101 -42.09 -23.74 9.81
CA LYS A 101 -42.12 -22.86 8.63
C LYS A 101 -41.06 -23.18 7.58
N LEU A 102 -40.33 -24.29 7.72
CA LEU A 102 -39.23 -24.65 6.82
C LEU A 102 -39.69 -24.78 5.35
N ASP A 103 -40.85 -25.40 5.11
CA ASP A 103 -41.36 -25.63 3.74
C ASP A 103 -41.82 -24.33 3.07
N GLU A 104 -42.53 -23.47 3.80
CA GLU A 104 -42.96 -22.14 3.36
C GLU A 104 -41.74 -21.27 3.03
N LYS A 105 -40.74 -21.21 3.93
CA LYS A 105 -39.51 -20.45 3.72
C LYS A 105 -38.71 -20.93 2.51
N CYS A 106 -38.59 -22.24 2.32
CA CYS A 106 -37.89 -22.81 1.16
C CYS A 106 -38.55 -22.41 -0.16
N ASN A 107 -39.86 -22.18 -0.21
CA ASN A 107 -40.55 -21.75 -1.42
C ASN A 107 -40.47 -20.22 -1.59
N ASP A 108 -40.86 -19.47 -0.57
CA ASP A 108 -40.99 -18.02 -0.64
C ASP A 108 -39.64 -17.31 -0.81
N LEU A 109 -38.63 -17.70 -0.02
CA LEU A 109 -37.30 -17.11 -0.11
C LEU A 109 -36.60 -17.55 -1.39
N LYS A 110 -36.81 -18.79 -1.86
CA LYS A 110 -36.28 -19.23 -3.15
C LYS A 110 -36.81 -18.40 -4.29
N GLU A 111 -38.12 -18.16 -4.34
CA GLU A 111 -38.71 -17.35 -5.39
C GLU A 111 -38.19 -15.91 -5.35
N ASN A 112 -38.04 -15.35 -4.15
CA ASN A 112 -37.43 -14.04 -3.95
C ASN A 112 -35.98 -13.98 -4.49
N ILE A 113 -35.15 -14.97 -4.15
CA ILE A 113 -33.77 -15.05 -4.62
C ILE A 113 -33.71 -15.24 -6.13
N MET A 114 -34.56 -16.08 -6.72
CA MET A 114 -34.63 -16.23 -8.19
C MET A 114 -35.00 -14.93 -8.90
N ARG A 115 -35.97 -14.17 -8.35
CA ARG A 115 -36.32 -12.83 -8.86
C ARG A 115 -35.13 -11.87 -8.78
N ARG A 116 -34.37 -11.90 -7.69
CA ARG A 116 -33.15 -11.10 -7.52
C ARG A 116 -32.03 -11.54 -8.47
N CYS A 117 -31.82 -12.83 -8.67
CA CYS A 117 -30.86 -13.35 -9.66
C CYS A 117 -31.20 -12.84 -11.07
N ALA A 118 -32.48 -12.88 -11.46
CA ALA A 118 -32.93 -12.38 -12.77
C ALA A 118 -32.80 -10.85 -12.90
N ALA A 119 -32.96 -10.10 -11.81
CA ALA A 119 -32.72 -8.66 -11.79
C ALA A 119 -31.22 -8.34 -11.90
N LEU A 120 -30.40 -9.02 -11.10
CA LEU A 120 -28.94 -8.90 -11.11
C LEU A 120 -28.37 -9.26 -12.49
N GLU A 121 -28.85 -10.33 -13.12
CA GLU A 121 -28.39 -10.73 -14.45
C GLU A 121 -28.62 -9.64 -15.51
N ARG A 122 -29.77 -8.96 -15.45
CA ARG A 122 -30.12 -7.83 -16.32
C ARG A 122 -29.21 -6.64 -16.05
N SER A 123 -29.08 -6.23 -14.78
CA SER A 123 -28.20 -5.13 -14.40
C SER A 123 -26.76 -5.38 -14.85
N LEU A 124 -26.23 -6.59 -14.67
CA LEU A 124 -24.89 -6.96 -15.10
C LEU A 124 -24.75 -6.98 -16.63
N GLN A 125 -25.80 -7.38 -17.36
CA GLN A 125 -25.81 -7.29 -18.83
C GLN A 125 -25.69 -5.85 -19.29
N ASP A 126 -26.50 -4.95 -18.71
CA ASP A 126 -26.50 -3.54 -19.07
C ASP A 126 -25.12 -2.92 -18.85
N ILE A 127 -24.48 -3.23 -17.71
CA ILE A 127 -23.12 -2.79 -17.37
C ILE A 127 -22.11 -3.23 -18.44
N GLN A 128 -22.15 -4.50 -18.86
CA GLN A 128 -21.23 -5.03 -19.88
C GLN A 128 -21.40 -4.38 -21.25
N THR A 129 -22.60 -3.90 -21.57
CA THR A 129 -22.88 -3.24 -22.85
C THR A 129 -22.55 -1.74 -22.85
N LYS A 130 -22.26 -1.15 -21.69
CA LYS A 130 -21.90 0.27 -21.61
C LYS A 130 -20.51 0.53 -22.19
N PRO A 131 -20.34 1.55 -23.05
CA PRO A 131 -19.03 1.92 -23.58
C PRO A 131 -18.08 2.49 -22.52
N SER A 132 -18.62 3.08 -21.45
CA SER A 132 -17.84 3.57 -20.30
C SER A 132 -18.64 3.37 -19.01
N PRO A 133 -18.52 2.21 -18.34
CA PRO A 133 -19.16 1.99 -17.05
C PRO A 133 -18.47 2.82 -15.98
N SER A 134 -19.25 3.35 -15.03
CA SER A 134 -18.74 4.17 -13.92
C SER A 134 -18.33 3.32 -12.70
N THR A 135 -17.78 3.96 -11.67
CA THR A 135 -17.44 3.30 -10.41
C THR A 135 -18.69 2.91 -9.60
N PHE A 136 -19.85 3.53 -9.87
CA PHE A 136 -21.11 3.19 -9.20
C PHE A 136 -21.58 1.76 -9.52
N GLU A 137 -21.24 1.24 -10.70
CA GLU A 137 -21.50 -0.14 -11.10
C GLU A 137 -20.83 -1.15 -10.16
N CYS A 138 -19.71 -0.79 -9.52
CA CYS A 138 -19.01 -1.65 -8.57
C CYS A 138 -19.80 -1.90 -7.27
N LEU A 139 -20.86 -1.13 -7.01
CA LEU A 139 -21.78 -1.41 -5.89
C LEU A 139 -22.48 -2.77 -6.04
N TYR A 140 -22.63 -3.29 -7.27
CA TYR A 140 -23.20 -4.61 -7.53
C TYR A 140 -22.28 -5.76 -7.09
N GLN A 141 -21.00 -5.52 -6.78
CA GLN A 141 -20.10 -6.57 -6.27
C GLN A 141 -20.61 -7.17 -4.96
N ASN A 142 -21.18 -6.34 -4.07
CA ASN A 142 -21.75 -6.81 -2.81
C ASN A 142 -22.97 -7.70 -3.04
N GLU A 143 -23.82 -7.35 -4.02
CA GLU A 143 -24.97 -8.17 -4.37
C GLU A 143 -24.51 -9.50 -5.00
N CYS A 144 -23.53 -9.48 -5.91
CA CYS A 144 -22.89 -10.69 -6.43
C CYS A 144 -22.41 -11.60 -5.29
N MET A 145 -21.64 -11.08 -4.34
CA MET A 145 -21.15 -11.89 -3.20
C MET A 145 -22.26 -12.45 -2.30
N ARG A 146 -23.45 -11.82 -2.26
CA ARG A 146 -24.56 -12.29 -1.42
C ARG A 146 -25.36 -13.42 -2.04
N ILE A 147 -25.55 -13.40 -3.36
CA ILE A 147 -26.55 -14.28 -3.99
C ILE A 147 -26.05 -15.07 -5.19
N GLU A 148 -24.86 -14.79 -5.75
CA GLU A 148 -24.41 -15.44 -7.01
C GLU A 148 -24.35 -16.97 -6.87
N GLU A 149 -23.95 -17.49 -5.71
CA GLU A 149 -23.86 -18.94 -5.48
C GLU A 149 -25.22 -19.65 -5.51
N ALA A 150 -26.31 -18.91 -5.33
CA ALA A 150 -27.68 -19.40 -5.47
C ALA A 150 -28.27 -19.15 -6.88
N CYS A 151 -27.55 -18.41 -7.73
CA CYS A 151 -27.96 -18.05 -9.09
C CYS A 151 -27.40 -19.02 -10.16
N SER A 152 -27.68 -18.73 -11.42
CA SER A 152 -27.18 -19.50 -12.58
C SER A 152 -25.69 -19.26 -12.83
N ILE A 153 -25.04 -20.18 -13.53
CA ILE A 153 -23.63 -20.05 -13.97
C ILE A 153 -23.41 -18.74 -14.73
N LYS A 154 -24.38 -18.32 -15.54
CA LYS A 154 -24.32 -17.05 -16.29
C LYS A 154 -24.23 -15.82 -15.38
N VAL A 155 -24.90 -15.83 -14.23
CA VAL A 155 -24.74 -14.75 -13.22
C VAL A 155 -23.34 -14.78 -12.64
N ASN A 156 -22.82 -15.96 -12.30
CA ASN A 156 -21.46 -16.13 -11.76
C ASN A 156 -20.38 -15.58 -12.72
N GLU A 157 -20.48 -15.92 -14.01
CA GLU A 157 -19.58 -15.40 -15.05
C GLU A 157 -19.62 -13.87 -15.11
N LYS A 158 -20.80 -13.29 -15.14
CA LYS A 158 -20.99 -11.83 -15.16
C LYS A 158 -20.48 -11.14 -13.90
N CYS A 159 -20.65 -11.76 -12.73
CA CYS A 159 -20.09 -11.25 -11.48
C CYS A 159 -18.56 -11.29 -11.47
N ASN A 160 -17.93 -12.33 -12.04
CA ASN A 160 -16.48 -12.36 -12.24
C ASN A 160 -16.00 -11.25 -13.17
N TYR A 161 -16.71 -10.99 -14.28
CA TYR A 161 -16.41 -9.86 -15.16
C TYR A 161 -16.51 -8.52 -14.42
N LEU A 162 -17.57 -8.33 -13.62
CA LEU A 162 -17.73 -7.12 -12.81
C LEU A 162 -16.56 -6.94 -11.85
N ARG A 163 -16.10 -8.02 -11.17
CA ARG A 163 -14.95 -7.96 -10.26
C ARG A 163 -13.67 -7.55 -10.96
N ALA A 164 -13.37 -8.17 -12.10
CA ALA A 164 -12.21 -7.83 -12.93
C ALA A 164 -12.25 -6.35 -13.35
N PHE A 165 -13.40 -5.91 -13.88
CA PHE A 165 -13.61 -4.52 -14.28
C PHE A 165 -13.40 -3.54 -13.12
N CYS A 166 -14.04 -3.80 -11.98
CA CYS A 166 -13.93 -2.95 -10.79
C CYS A 166 -12.51 -2.91 -10.22
N ARG A 167 -11.79 -4.03 -10.31
CA ARG A 167 -10.38 -4.12 -9.91
C ARG A 167 -9.51 -3.24 -10.81
N GLU A 168 -9.66 -3.35 -12.13
CA GLU A 168 -8.95 -2.50 -13.09
C GLU A 168 -9.23 -1.01 -12.85
N LYS A 169 -10.52 -0.63 -12.71
CA LYS A 169 -10.91 0.75 -12.43
C LYS A 169 -10.34 1.28 -11.12
N ARG A 170 -10.41 0.50 -10.05
CA ARG A 170 -9.83 0.89 -8.75
C ARG A 170 -8.33 1.12 -8.86
N ARG A 171 -7.60 0.28 -9.60
CA ARG A 171 -6.15 0.46 -9.81
C ARG A 171 -5.85 1.72 -10.62
N ASP A 172 -6.66 2.02 -11.63
CA ASP A 172 -6.56 3.26 -12.41
C ASP A 172 -6.85 4.52 -11.59
N ASP A 173 -7.86 4.48 -10.71
CA ASP A 173 -8.21 5.57 -9.80
C ASP A 173 -7.07 5.81 -8.80
N LEU A 174 -6.50 4.74 -8.25
CA LEU A 174 -5.35 4.81 -7.35
C LEU A 174 -4.09 5.35 -8.03
N LYS A 175 -3.80 4.91 -9.26
CA LYS A 175 -2.73 5.48 -10.09
C LYS A 175 -2.94 6.98 -10.30
N THR A 176 -4.18 7.39 -10.62
CA THR A 176 -4.51 8.80 -10.86
C THR A 176 -4.31 9.63 -9.60
N GLU A 177 -4.90 9.21 -8.47
CA GLU A 177 -4.73 9.92 -7.19
C GLU A 177 -3.25 9.96 -6.77
N PHE A 178 -2.49 8.88 -6.97
CA PHE A 178 -1.05 8.84 -6.74
C PHE A 178 -0.32 9.94 -7.54
N LEU A 179 -0.58 10.04 -8.86
CA LEU A 179 0.07 11.02 -9.72
C LEU A 179 -0.29 12.46 -9.33
N LEU A 180 -1.56 12.72 -8.98
CA LEU A 180 -2.01 14.03 -8.52
C LEU A 180 -1.30 14.46 -7.22
N ARG A 181 -1.14 13.53 -6.26
CA ARG A 181 -0.39 13.79 -5.01
C ARG A 181 1.10 13.97 -5.27
N ALA A 182 1.70 13.12 -6.09
CA ALA A 182 3.14 13.11 -6.33
C ALA A 182 3.61 14.31 -7.17
N LEU A 183 2.71 14.94 -7.93
CA LEU A 183 2.95 16.14 -8.72
C LEU A 183 2.27 17.37 -8.11
N SER A 184 1.99 17.34 -6.80
CA SER A 184 1.53 18.50 -6.05
C SER A 184 2.41 19.73 -6.33
N GLY A 185 1.80 20.88 -6.59
CA GLY A 185 2.44 22.13 -7.01
C GLY A 185 2.92 22.21 -8.47
N ASN A 186 2.88 21.13 -9.25
CA ASN A 186 3.43 21.07 -10.62
C ASN A 186 2.37 20.74 -11.69
N LEU A 187 1.08 20.84 -11.35
CA LEU A 187 -0.04 20.54 -12.26
C LEU A 187 -0.90 21.77 -12.57
N LYS A 188 -0.39 22.99 -12.39
CA LYS A 188 -1.11 24.21 -12.80
C LYS A 188 -1.05 24.42 -14.30
N THR A 189 0.10 24.10 -14.91
CA THR A 189 0.31 24.21 -16.35
C THR A 189 0.96 22.96 -16.93
N GLN A 190 0.81 22.76 -18.24
CA GLN A 190 1.46 21.66 -18.94
C GLN A 190 2.99 21.78 -18.85
N GLU A 191 3.55 22.99 -18.95
CA GLU A 191 4.98 23.24 -18.94
C GLU A 191 5.63 22.87 -17.59
N GLU A 192 5.00 23.25 -16.47
CA GLU A 192 5.46 22.87 -15.12
C GLU A 192 5.50 21.35 -14.95
N CYS A 193 4.47 20.65 -15.41
CA CYS A 193 4.42 19.20 -15.36
C CYS A 193 5.54 18.57 -16.21
N GLU A 194 5.76 19.05 -17.43
CA GLU A 194 6.76 18.51 -18.35
C GLU A 194 8.20 18.62 -17.83
N LYS A 195 8.50 19.66 -17.04
CA LYS A 195 9.83 19.86 -16.42
C LYS A 195 10.21 18.77 -15.42
N ILE A 196 9.22 18.21 -14.71
CA ILE A 196 9.48 17.32 -13.56
C ILE A 196 9.06 15.87 -13.80
N ILE A 197 8.10 15.62 -14.70
CA ILE A 197 7.45 14.30 -14.84
C ILE A 197 8.43 13.18 -15.23
N ASP A 198 9.38 13.45 -16.13
CA ASP A 198 10.38 12.45 -16.55
C ASP A 198 11.33 12.08 -15.42
N LYS A 199 11.79 13.09 -14.67
CA LYS A 199 12.67 12.90 -13.50
C LYS A 199 11.99 11.99 -12.46
N LYS A 200 10.69 12.26 -12.19
CA LYS A 200 9.89 11.50 -11.23
C LYS A 200 9.49 10.11 -11.72
N CYS A 201 9.35 9.93 -13.03
CA CYS A 201 8.93 8.67 -13.61
C CYS A 201 9.86 7.50 -13.28
N LEU A 202 11.18 7.72 -13.20
CA LEU A 202 12.13 6.70 -12.77
C LEU A 202 11.80 6.11 -11.40
N ALA A 203 11.32 6.93 -10.47
CA ALA A 203 10.89 6.47 -9.15
C ALA A 203 9.51 5.78 -9.22
N PHE A 204 8.57 6.32 -9.99
CA PHE A 204 7.20 5.81 -10.06
C PHE A 204 7.08 4.43 -10.70
N MET A 205 7.89 4.15 -11.72
CA MET A 205 7.86 2.90 -12.49
C MET A 205 8.04 1.66 -11.60
N GLY A 206 8.79 1.78 -10.50
CA GLY A 206 9.01 0.69 -9.56
C GLY A 206 7.81 0.38 -8.65
N GLU A 207 6.77 1.22 -8.62
CA GLU A 207 5.74 1.17 -7.59
C GLU A 207 4.46 0.45 -8.02
N SER A 208 4.14 0.46 -9.31
CA SER A 208 3.04 -0.32 -9.90
C SER A 208 3.18 -0.48 -11.42
N ASP A 209 2.55 -1.49 -11.99
CA ASP A 209 2.53 -1.69 -13.44
C ASP A 209 1.77 -0.56 -14.17
N GLU A 210 0.77 0.03 -13.50
CA GLU A 210 0.03 1.19 -13.99
C GLU A 210 0.91 2.43 -14.14
N LEU A 211 1.75 2.70 -13.13
CA LEU A 211 2.70 3.82 -13.14
C LEU A 211 3.81 3.56 -14.16
N MET A 212 4.26 2.31 -14.29
CA MET A 212 5.15 1.88 -15.36
C MET A 212 4.58 2.22 -16.75
N LYS A 213 3.33 1.82 -17.01
CA LYS A 213 2.64 2.12 -18.26
C LYS A 213 2.50 3.61 -18.52
N PHE A 214 2.09 4.37 -17.50
CA PHE A 214 1.96 5.82 -17.59
C PHE A 214 3.28 6.49 -17.96
N CYS A 215 4.39 6.07 -17.36
CA CYS A 215 5.70 6.67 -17.60
C CYS A 215 6.27 6.34 -18.98
N LEU A 216 6.11 5.09 -19.45
CA LEU A 216 6.63 4.64 -20.73
C LEU A 216 5.82 5.12 -21.94
N ILE A 217 4.57 5.57 -21.74
CA ILE A 217 3.69 6.06 -22.80
C ILE A 217 3.47 7.57 -22.62
N PRO A 218 4.39 8.43 -23.10
CA PRO A 218 4.43 9.86 -22.70
C PRO A 218 3.36 10.74 -23.36
N LEU A 219 2.58 10.24 -24.32
CA LEU A 219 1.75 11.07 -25.19
C LEU A 219 0.67 11.83 -24.40
N ASN A 220 0.67 13.16 -24.46
CA ASN A 220 -0.30 14.07 -23.82
C ASN A 220 -0.51 13.91 -22.30
N ARG A 221 0.36 13.17 -21.59
CA ARG A 221 0.16 12.83 -20.18
C ARG A 221 0.01 14.04 -19.26
N CYS A 222 0.76 15.11 -19.49
CA CYS A 222 0.68 16.32 -18.66
C CYS A 222 -0.61 17.10 -18.89
N ASN A 223 -1.07 17.19 -20.14
CA ASN A 223 -2.36 17.81 -20.47
C ASN A 223 -3.53 17.04 -19.82
N GLU A 224 -3.49 15.71 -19.86
CA GLU A 224 -4.49 14.87 -19.19
C GLU A 224 -4.47 15.05 -17.66
N LEU A 225 -3.28 15.08 -17.05
CA LEU A 225 -3.14 15.28 -15.60
C LEU A 225 -3.63 16.67 -15.15
N VAL A 226 -3.33 17.74 -15.91
CA VAL A 226 -3.82 19.09 -15.61
C VAL A 226 -5.35 19.12 -15.63
N LYS A 227 -5.99 18.52 -16.65
CA LYS A 227 -7.47 18.43 -16.73
C LYS A 227 -8.08 17.62 -15.59
N LEU A 228 -7.44 16.50 -15.21
CA LEU A 228 -7.87 15.70 -14.07
C LEU A 228 -7.75 16.49 -12.77
N MET A 229 -6.67 17.27 -12.62
CA MET A 229 -6.45 18.14 -11.47
C MET A 229 -7.51 19.26 -11.40
N GLU A 230 -7.85 19.89 -12.52
CA GLU A 230 -8.94 20.89 -12.58
C GLU A 230 -10.27 20.29 -12.12
N THR A 231 -10.61 19.11 -12.63
CA THR A 231 -11.83 18.38 -12.25
C THR A 231 -11.81 18.04 -10.75
N LYS A 232 -10.66 17.60 -10.23
CA LYS A 232 -10.45 17.31 -8.80
C LYS A 232 -10.62 18.57 -7.95
N CYS A 233 -10.03 19.70 -8.35
CA CYS A 233 -10.16 20.97 -7.64
C CYS A 233 -11.62 21.42 -7.56
N ASN A 234 -12.38 21.31 -8.65
CA ASN A 234 -13.80 21.66 -8.65
C ASN A 234 -14.62 20.76 -7.70
N SER A 235 -14.34 19.45 -7.70
CA SER A 235 -14.98 18.50 -6.78
C SER A 235 -14.65 18.80 -5.31
N LEU A 236 -13.38 19.04 -5.00
CA LEU A 236 -12.91 19.40 -3.66
C LEU A 236 -13.49 20.74 -3.21
N GLU A 237 -13.61 21.70 -4.12
CA GLU A 237 -14.19 23.00 -3.85
C GLU A 237 -15.67 22.90 -3.44
N PHE A 238 -16.42 22.03 -4.10
CA PHE A 238 -17.82 21.74 -3.77
C PHE A 238 -17.95 21.00 -2.44
N GLU A 239 -17.13 19.97 -2.22
CA GLU A 239 -17.09 19.21 -0.97
C GLU A 239 -16.77 20.11 0.24
N ALA A 240 -15.75 20.98 0.10
CA ALA A 240 -15.36 21.93 1.13
C ALA A 240 -16.49 22.92 1.45
N LYS A 241 -17.25 23.37 0.44
CA LYS A 241 -18.40 24.25 0.64
C LYS A 241 -19.48 23.56 1.49
N LEU A 242 -19.87 22.34 1.13
CA LEU A 242 -20.85 21.56 1.88
C LEU A 242 -20.41 21.34 3.33
N PHE A 243 -19.12 21.04 3.54
CA PHE A 243 -18.57 20.86 4.88
C PHE A 243 -18.61 22.14 5.72
N ILE A 244 -18.25 23.29 5.14
CA ILE A 244 -18.26 24.58 5.85
C ILE A 244 -19.68 24.95 6.30
N GLU A 245 -20.71 24.60 5.53
CA GLU A 245 -22.12 24.89 5.85
C GLU A 245 -22.72 23.92 6.91
N LYS A 246 -22.10 22.76 7.18
CA LYS A 246 -22.60 21.80 8.18
C LYS A 246 -22.58 22.36 9.61
N THR A 247 -23.60 22.06 10.41
CA THR A 247 -23.65 22.45 11.82
C THR A 247 -22.97 21.46 12.76
N LYS A 248 -22.97 20.17 12.40
CA LYS A 248 -22.25 19.11 13.11
C LYS A 248 -21.12 18.60 12.24
N ILE A 249 -19.95 18.43 12.83
CA ILE A 249 -18.75 17.91 12.19
C ILE A 249 -18.22 16.74 12.99
N SER A 250 -17.59 15.79 12.32
CA SER A 250 -16.88 14.68 12.94
C SER A 250 -15.37 14.85 12.78
N LYS A 251 -14.63 14.22 13.70
CA LYS A 251 -13.16 14.16 13.65
C LYS A 251 -12.67 13.54 12.33
N GLU A 252 -13.34 12.49 11.86
CA GLU A 252 -12.99 11.78 10.63
C GLU A 252 -13.15 12.67 9.39
N GLU A 253 -14.22 13.48 9.32
CA GLU A 253 -14.43 14.44 8.23
C GLU A 253 -13.33 15.51 8.21
N CYS A 254 -12.93 16.02 9.39
CA CYS A 254 -11.84 16.98 9.52
C CYS A 254 -10.50 16.39 9.04
N ILE A 255 -10.15 15.17 9.47
CA ILE A 255 -8.92 14.47 9.05
C ILE A 255 -8.89 14.29 7.52
N SER A 256 -9.97 13.77 6.94
CA SER A 256 -10.08 13.56 5.49
C SER A 256 -9.92 14.85 4.68
N LEU A 257 -10.57 15.95 5.10
CA LEU A 257 -10.46 17.22 4.40
C LEU A 257 -9.10 17.88 4.57
N PHE A 258 -8.45 17.71 5.72
CA PHE A 258 -7.08 18.17 5.93
C PHE A 258 -6.09 17.44 5.04
N GLU A 259 -6.23 16.13 4.88
CA GLU A 259 -5.41 15.35 3.95
C GLU A 259 -5.58 15.88 2.51
N LYS A 260 -6.83 16.08 2.07
CA LYS A 260 -7.14 16.63 0.74
C LYS A 260 -6.55 18.02 0.54
N CYS A 261 -6.70 18.91 1.52
CA CYS A 261 -6.08 20.23 1.51
C CYS A 261 -4.56 20.15 1.48
N TYR A 262 -3.94 19.21 2.19
CA TYR A 262 -2.49 19.05 2.18
C TYR A 262 -1.97 18.70 0.78
N PHE A 263 -2.57 17.70 0.14
CA PHE A 263 -2.06 17.21 -1.16
C PHE A 263 -2.44 18.08 -2.35
N HIS A 264 -3.65 18.63 -2.37
CA HIS A 264 -4.21 19.20 -3.60
C HIS A 264 -4.22 20.73 -3.65
N LYS A 265 -4.12 21.41 -2.50
CA LYS A 265 -4.26 22.88 -2.39
C LYS A 265 -3.31 23.65 -3.29
N SER A 266 -2.06 23.20 -3.41
CA SER A 266 -0.99 23.85 -4.17
C SER A 266 -1.26 23.91 -5.68
N ASN A 267 -2.05 22.98 -6.21
CA ASN A 267 -2.41 22.91 -7.63
C ASN A 267 -3.77 23.57 -7.93
N CYS A 268 -4.57 23.89 -6.91
CA CYS A 268 -5.90 24.47 -7.09
C CYS A 268 -5.90 26.00 -7.09
N ASN A 269 -7.02 26.58 -7.52
CA ASN A 269 -7.26 28.02 -7.50
C ASN A 269 -7.28 28.59 -6.06
N ASN A 270 -7.20 29.93 -5.97
CA ASN A 270 -7.26 30.64 -4.69
C ASN A 270 -8.57 30.38 -3.92
N THR A 271 -9.67 30.08 -4.61
CA THR A 271 -10.96 29.79 -3.97
C THR A 271 -10.91 28.54 -3.09
N PHE A 272 -10.31 27.45 -3.57
CA PHE A 272 -10.10 26.26 -2.75
C PHE A 272 -9.07 26.50 -1.64
N HIS A 273 -8.02 27.26 -1.93
CA HIS A 273 -7.02 27.67 -0.95
C HIS A 273 -7.66 28.36 0.28
N ASP A 274 -8.57 29.30 0.05
CA ASP A 274 -9.29 30.02 1.10
C ASP A 274 -10.24 29.10 1.88
N LYS A 275 -10.90 28.17 1.19
CA LYS A 275 -11.76 27.15 1.83
C LYS A 275 -10.96 26.24 2.75
N CYS A 276 -9.74 25.83 2.38
CA CYS A 276 -8.86 25.09 3.27
C CYS A 276 -8.53 25.87 4.56
N GLY A 277 -8.32 27.19 4.47
CA GLY A 277 -8.16 28.04 5.64
C GLY A 277 -9.39 28.06 6.55
N LYS A 278 -10.60 28.07 5.97
CA LYS A 278 -11.87 28.00 6.73
C LYS A 278 -12.09 26.63 7.38
N ILE A 279 -11.77 25.54 6.69
CA ILE A 279 -11.82 24.18 7.24
C ILE A 279 -10.91 24.08 8.46
N LYS A 280 -9.68 24.63 8.39
CA LYS A 280 -8.74 24.66 9.53
C LYS A 280 -9.37 25.30 10.76
N LYS A 281 -9.88 26.53 10.63
CA LYS A 281 -10.55 27.25 11.72
C LYS A 281 -11.74 26.48 12.31
N LYS A 282 -12.51 25.79 11.47
CA LYS A 282 -13.68 25.05 11.92
C LYS A 282 -13.33 23.76 12.67
N CYS A 283 -12.23 23.10 12.29
CA CYS A 283 -11.78 21.84 12.87
C CYS A 283 -10.83 22.01 14.07
N GLU A 284 -10.37 23.23 14.37
CA GLU A 284 -9.44 23.54 15.48
C GLU A 284 -9.89 23.01 16.85
N ASN A 285 -11.20 22.87 17.09
CA ASN A 285 -11.75 22.37 18.36
C ASN A 285 -11.94 20.84 18.41
N GLU A 286 -11.94 20.16 17.26
CA GLU A 286 -12.25 18.71 17.15
C GLU A 286 -11.00 17.86 16.97
N VAL A 287 -9.98 18.41 16.28
CA VAL A 287 -8.75 17.70 15.93
C VAL A 287 -7.57 18.66 16.03
N GLU A 288 -6.55 18.28 16.80
CA GLU A 288 -5.24 18.93 16.70
C GLU A 288 -4.70 18.70 15.28
N TYR A 289 -4.47 19.78 14.52
CA TYR A 289 -3.96 19.67 13.16
C TYR A 289 -2.59 19.00 13.18
N LYS A 290 -2.55 17.69 12.90
CA LYS A 290 -1.30 16.99 12.57
C LYS A 290 -0.99 17.31 11.12
N HIS A 291 0.14 17.95 10.88
CA HIS A 291 0.63 18.13 9.53
C HIS A 291 0.84 16.74 8.91
N PHE A 292 0.19 16.44 7.79
CA PHE A 292 0.31 15.16 7.07
C PHE A 292 1.71 14.91 6.46
N SER A 293 2.71 15.73 6.83
CA SER A 293 4.10 15.38 6.57
C SER A 293 4.51 14.27 7.52
N LEU A 294 4.68 13.05 7.00
CA LEU A 294 5.79 12.24 7.48
C LEU A 294 7.03 13.14 7.43
N PRO A 295 7.83 13.26 8.51
CA PRO A 295 9.02 14.10 8.48
C PRO A 295 9.92 13.60 7.35
N PHE A 296 10.00 14.39 6.28
CA PHE A 296 10.85 14.07 5.13
C PHE A 296 12.28 13.94 5.64
N ASN A 297 12.91 12.81 5.37
CA ASN A 297 14.26 12.52 5.81
C ASN A 297 15.21 12.46 4.60
N PRO A 298 15.98 13.52 4.27
CA PRO A 298 16.89 13.56 3.12
C PRO A 298 17.76 12.31 2.86
N ILE A 299 18.07 11.52 3.89
CA ILE A 299 18.91 10.31 3.82
C ILE A 299 18.14 8.97 3.85
N GLY A 300 16.81 8.97 3.98
CA GLY A 300 16.02 7.74 3.91
C GLY A 300 15.89 7.23 2.47
N LYS A 301 15.81 5.89 2.29
CA LYS A 301 15.77 5.19 0.98
C LYS A 301 14.90 5.95 -0.03
N GLU A 302 15.21 5.84 -1.33
CA GLU A 302 14.54 6.41 -2.54
C GLU A 302 12.99 6.53 -2.54
N ILE A 303 12.33 5.88 -1.57
CA ILE A 303 10.93 5.67 -1.23
C ILE A 303 10.26 6.90 -0.56
N ILE A 304 10.95 8.03 -0.33
CA ILE A 304 10.34 9.14 0.44
C ILE A 304 9.32 9.97 -0.35
N LEU A 305 9.45 10.14 -1.67
CA LEU A 305 8.38 10.78 -2.45
C LEU A 305 7.07 9.96 -2.34
N ILE A 306 7.22 8.63 -2.24
CA ILE A 306 6.13 7.65 -2.19
C ILE A 306 5.55 7.53 -0.77
N GLU A 307 6.37 7.65 0.27
CA GLU A 307 5.91 7.79 1.65
C GLU A 307 5.23 9.16 1.88
N LYS A 308 5.78 10.25 1.31
CA LYS A 308 5.22 11.61 1.40
C LYS A 308 3.81 11.71 0.84
N ILE A 309 3.49 10.96 -0.22
CA ILE A 309 2.13 10.87 -0.79
C ILE A 309 1.19 9.93 -0.01
N GLY A 310 1.72 9.28 1.03
CA GLY A 310 0.99 8.30 1.84
C GLY A 310 0.70 7.01 1.09
N LYS A 311 1.62 6.47 0.28
CA LYS A 311 1.35 5.28 -0.56
C LYS A 311 0.76 4.10 0.23
N GLU A 312 1.31 3.77 1.40
CA GLU A 312 0.80 2.66 2.20
C GLU A 312 -0.69 2.82 2.51
N GLU A 313 -1.08 4.04 2.90
CA GLU A 313 -2.47 4.41 3.14
C GLU A 313 -3.28 4.60 1.86
N LEU A 314 -2.69 5.06 0.76
CA LEU A 314 -3.38 5.25 -0.50
C LEU A 314 -3.73 3.90 -1.14
N PHE A 315 -2.74 3.00 -1.23
CA PHE A 315 -2.90 1.71 -1.89
C PHE A 315 -3.58 0.68 -0.98
N LYS A 316 -3.43 0.74 0.36
CA LYS A 316 -4.06 -0.19 1.33
C LYS A 316 -3.99 -1.68 0.92
N GLY A 317 -2.87 -2.09 0.33
CA GLY A 317 -2.67 -3.47 -0.16
C GLY A 317 -3.45 -3.84 -1.43
N GLU A 318 -4.07 -2.89 -2.13
CA GLU A 318 -4.77 -3.13 -3.41
C GLU A 318 -3.80 -3.22 -4.59
N ILE A 319 -2.66 -2.51 -4.50
CA ILE A 319 -1.59 -2.50 -5.50
C ILE A 319 -0.28 -2.86 -4.79
N GLY A 320 0.32 -3.98 -5.21
CA GLY A 320 1.63 -4.39 -4.74
C GLY A 320 2.77 -3.89 -5.63
N LYS A 321 3.99 -3.90 -5.09
CA LYS A 321 5.20 -3.52 -5.80
C LYS A 321 5.58 -4.63 -6.80
N PRO A 322 5.53 -4.38 -8.12
CA PRO A 322 5.83 -5.42 -9.10
C PRO A 322 7.32 -5.79 -9.08
N ARG A 323 7.62 -7.02 -9.49
CA ARG A 323 9.00 -7.45 -9.74
C ARG A 323 9.60 -6.67 -10.93
N ILE A 324 10.93 -6.53 -10.92
CA ILE A 324 11.69 -5.91 -12.02
C ILE A 324 11.32 -6.57 -13.34
N LYS A 325 11.00 -5.74 -14.34
CA LYS A 325 10.57 -6.18 -15.68
C LYS A 325 11.77 -6.48 -16.54
N ASP A 326 11.66 -7.54 -17.34
CA ASP A 326 12.65 -7.83 -18.37
C ASP A 326 12.41 -6.95 -19.62
N THR A 327 13.38 -6.96 -20.53
CA THR A 327 13.31 -6.24 -21.81
C THR A 327 12.02 -6.56 -22.58
N ILE A 328 11.53 -7.80 -22.54
CA ILE A 328 10.35 -8.22 -23.32
C ILE A 328 9.07 -7.63 -22.73
N ASP A 329 8.90 -7.62 -21.41
CA ASP A 329 7.76 -6.98 -20.74
C ASP A 329 7.69 -5.48 -21.06
N LEU A 330 8.84 -4.79 -20.99
CA LEU A 330 8.92 -3.37 -21.31
C LEU A 330 8.59 -3.10 -22.78
N LEU A 331 9.09 -3.92 -23.71
CA LEU A 331 8.79 -3.79 -25.14
C LEU A 331 7.32 -4.08 -25.47
N ILE A 332 6.70 -5.05 -24.80
CA ILE A 332 5.26 -5.33 -24.92
C ILE A 332 4.44 -4.10 -24.49
N LEU A 333 4.81 -3.51 -23.36
CA LEU A 333 4.13 -2.34 -22.82
C LEU A 333 4.30 -1.10 -23.71
N LEU A 334 5.53 -0.85 -24.17
CA LEU A 334 5.85 0.23 -25.12
C LEU A 334 5.07 0.07 -26.42
N SER A 335 4.90 -1.15 -26.91
CA SER A 335 4.10 -1.44 -28.10
C SER A 335 2.59 -1.19 -27.87
N ASN A 336 2.17 -0.85 -26.64
CA ASN A 336 0.78 -0.69 -26.23
C ASN A 336 -0.08 -1.94 -26.57
N ASN A 337 0.53 -3.12 -26.49
CA ASN A 337 -0.04 -4.41 -26.91
C ASN A 337 -0.30 -4.55 -28.43
N TYR A 338 0.23 -3.64 -29.26
CA TYR A 338 0.20 -3.69 -30.72
C TYR A 338 1.64 -3.77 -31.24
N LEU A 339 2.12 -4.98 -31.52
CA LEU A 339 3.52 -5.26 -31.83
C LEU A 339 4.07 -4.42 -32.99
N ASP A 340 3.22 -4.02 -33.94
CA ASP A 340 3.59 -3.19 -35.08
C ASP A 340 4.05 -1.77 -34.69
N HIS A 341 3.69 -1.31 -33.49
CA HIS A 341 4.11 0.00 -32.96
C HIS A 341 5.41 -0.06 -32.14
N CYS A 342 6.02 -1.24 -31.98
CA CYS A 342 7.23 -1.45 -31.19
C CYS A 342 8.32 -0.42 -31.53
N ARG A 343 8.67 -0.28 -32.82
CA ARG A 343 9.74 0.61 -33.26
C ARG A 343 9.43 2.09 -32.97
N THR A 344 8.26 2.57 -33.39
CA THR A 344 7.87 3.97 -33.22
C THR A 344 7.84 4.36 -31.74
N ASN A 345 7.43 3.46 -30.86
CA ASN A 345 7.32 3.76 -29.44
C ASN A 345 8.67 3.66 -28.70
N ILE A 346 9.59 2.79 -29.14
CA ILE A 346 10.99 2.81 -28.68
C ILE A 346 11.62 4.17 -28.98
N GLU A 347 11.46 4.67 -30.22
CA GLU A 347 12.00 5.97 -30.64
C GLU A 347 11.39 7.13 -29.81
N ARG A 348 10.08 7.10 -29.57
CA ARG A 348 9.38 8.11 -28.75
C ARG A 348 9.77 8.10 -27.28
N CYS A 349 10.11 6.94 -26.72
CA CYS A 349 10.47 6.81 -25.31
C CYS A 349 11.95 7.14 -25.03
N HIS A 350 12.77 7.40 -26.06
CA HIS A 350 14.23 7.51 -25.96
C HIS A 350 14.74 8.19 -24.67
N LYS A 351 14.25 9.39 -24.36
CA LYS A 351 14.69 10.20 -23.20
C LYS A 351 14.58 9.47 -21.86
N LEU A 352 13.51 8.70 -21.65
CA LEU A 352 13.28 7.95 -20.41
C LEU A 352 13.81 6.52 -20.52
N CYS A 353 13.57 5.87 -21.66
CA CYS A 353 13.93 4.48 -21.87
C CYS A 353 15.45 4.25 -21.94
N SER A 354 16.25 5.25 -22.35
CA SER A 354 17.72 5.16 -22.30
C SER A 354 18.27 5.09 -20.87
N LEU A 355 17.48 5.53 -19.89
CA LEU A 355 17.85 5.50 -18.46
C LEU A 355 17.49 4.15 -17.80
N LEU A 356 16.84 3.25 -18.53
CA LEU A 356 16.47 1.92 -18.03
C LEU A 356 17.56 0.91 -18.36
N PRO A 357 18.21 0.29 -17.36
CA PRO A 357 19.28 -0.70 -17.60
C PRO A 357 18.84 -1.86 -18.51
N GLN A 358 17.56 -2.24 -18.46
CA GLN A 358 17.01 -3.33 -19.28
C GLN A 358 16.86 -2.97 -20.76
N LEU A 359 16.92 -1.68 -21.09
CA LEU A 359 16.80 -1.15 -22.44
C LEU A 359 18.04 -0.36 -22.90
N GLU A 360 19.02 -0.12 -22.02
CA GLU A 360 20.25 0.64 -22.27
C GLU A 360 20.92 0.21 -23.59
N ASP A 361 20.99 -1.10 -23.79
CA ASP A 361 21.52 -1.76 -24.99
C ASP A 361 20.86 -1.36 -26.33
N LEU A 362 19.69 -0.74 -26.29
CA LEU A 362 18.93 -0.26 -27.45
C LEU A 362 19.20 1.21 -27.80
N TYR A 363 19.80 1.98 -26.90
CA TYR A 363 19.85 3.46 -26.99
C TYR A 363 21.26 4.07 -27.05
N ASP A 364 22.32 3.27 -26.99
CA ASP A 364 23.69 3.74 -27.22
C ASP A 364 23.90 4.17 -28.68
N ASP A 365 24.53 5.33 -28.89
CA ASP A 365 24.65 6.10 -30.15
C ASP A 365 25.46 5.44 -31.31
N THR A 366 25.64 4.12 -31.34
CA THR A 366 26.33 3.43 -32.44
C THR A 366 25.38 2.98 -33.55
N LYS A 367 25.75 3.18 -34.83
CA LYS A 367 24.96 2.77 -36.02
C LYS A 367 24.54 1.28 -36.02
N GLU A 368 25.28 0.44 -35.32
CA GLU A 368 25.02 -1.02 -35.20
C GLU A 368 23.77 -1.32 -34.35
N LYS A 369 23.39 -0.44 -33.40
CA LYS A 369 22.30 -0.69 -32.44
C LYS A 369 20.90 -0.26 -32.94
N MET A 370 20.80 0.66 -33.90
CA MET A 370 19.52 0.89 -34.63
C MET A 370 19.06 -0.36 -35.42
N ASN A 371 20.01 -1.21 -35.86
CA ASN A 371 19.65 -2.52 -36.42
C ASN A 371 19.16 -3.49 -35.33
N LYS A 372 19.71 -3.39 -34.10
CA LYS A 372 19.32 -4.21 -32.93
C LYS A 372 17.88 -3.92 -32.47
N SER A 373 17.43 -2.67 -32.49
CA SER A 373 16.02 -2.33 -32.18
C SER A 373 15.04 -2.86 -33.24
N LYS A 374 15.44 -2.86 -34.52
CA LYS A 374 14.69 -3.49 -35.61
C LYS A 374 14.63 -5.01 -35.44
N GLU A 375 15.76 -5.64 -35.14
CA GLU A 375 15.86 -7.09 -34.93
C GLU A 375 15.04 -7.54 -33.71
N ILE A 376 15.11 -6.82 -32.60
CA ILE A 376 14.37 -7.18 -31.39
C ILE A 376 12.86 -7.04 -31.58
N CYS A 377 12.38 -6.00 -32.27
CA CYS A 377 10.97 -5.87 -32.61
C CYS A 377 10.51 -6.96 -33.59
N ASN A 378 11.36 -7.36 -34.56
CA ASN A 378 11.04 -8.45 -35.48
C ASN A 378 10.93 -9.81 -34.76
N THR A 379 11.77 -10.05 -33.75
CA THR A 379 11.77 -11.29 -32.96
C THR A 379 10.82 -11.26 -31.76
N LEU A 380 10.24 -10.10 -31.44
CA LEU A 380 9.36 -9.90 -30.27
C LEU A 380 8.16 -10.84 -30.30
N LYS A 381 7.59 -11.11 -31.49
CA LYS A 381 6.44 -12.01 -31.66
C LYS A 381 6.74 -13.43 -31.19
N GLU A 382 7.89 -13.99 -31.54
CA GLU A 382 8.29 -15.35 -31.14
C GLU A 382 8.66 -15.43 -29.65
N LYS A 383 9.32 -14.39 -29.13
CA LYS A 383 9.64 -14.28 -27.70
C LYS A 383 8.36 -14.16 -26.87
N LEU A 384 7.41 -13.32 -27.29
CA LEU A 384 6.10 -13.20 -26.69
C LEU A 384 5.36 -14.54 -26.70
N ARG A 385 5.33 -15.24 -27.85
CA ARG A 385 4.68 -16.56 -27.96
C ARG A 385 5.22 -17.55 -26.92
N SER A 386 6.54 -17.63 -26.79
CA SER A 386 7.18 -18.50 -25.80
C SER A 386 6.80 -18.13 -24.36
N LYS A 387 6.81 -16.83 -24.04
CA LYS A 387 6.42 -16.31 -22.72
C LYS A 387 4.95 -16.56 -22.40
N CYS A 388 4.06 -16.38 -23.36
CA CYS A 388 2.63 -16.68 -23.25
C CYS A 388 2.39 -18.17 -22.96
N LYS A 389 3.07 -19.08 -23.67
CA LYS A 389 2.96 -20.53 -23.43
C LYS A 389 3.39 -20.92 -22.02
N LEU A 390 4.54 -20.41 -21.58
CA LEU A 390 5.05 -20.66 -20.23
C LEU A 390 4.06 -20.16 -19.17
N PHE A 391 3.56 -18.94 -19.33
CA PHE A 391 2.62 -18.38 -18.37
C PHE A 391 1.28 -19.11 -18.38
N LYS A 392 0.75 -19.50 -19.55
CA LYS A 392 -0.48 -20.30 -19.67
C LYS A 392 -0.35 -21.65 -18.98
N SER A 393 0.78 -22.34 -19.16
CA SER A 393 1.09 -23.58 -18.42
C SER A 393 1.08 -23.34 -16.92
N LYS A 394 1.71 -22.27 -16.44
CA LYS A 394 1.70 -21.90 -15.02
C LYS A 394 0.29 -21.66 -14.48
N LEU A 395 -0.60 -21.01 -15.26
CA LEU A 395 -2.00 -20.81 -14.86
C LEU A 395 -2.78 -22.12 -14.79
N TYR A 396 -2.51 -23.06 -15.69
CA TYR A 396 -3.08 -24.41 -15.65
C TYR A 396 -2.62 -25.18 -14.40
N ASP A 397 -1.32 -25.15 -14.08
CA ASP A 397 -0.75 -25.83 -12.91
C ASP A 397 -1.30 -25.27 -11.59
N LEU A 398 -1.63 -23.98 -11.57
CA LEU A 398 -2.26 -23.29 -10.42
C LEU A 398 -3.79 -23.45 -10.37
N LEU A 399 -4.38 -24.25 -11.28
CA LEU A 399 -5.83 -24.45 -11.40
C LEU A 399 -6.61 -23.15 -11.68
N LEU A 400 -5.96 -22.14 -12.25
CA LEU A 400 -6.57 -20.88 -12.71
C LEU A 400 -7.06 -21.00 -14.16
N SER A 401 -6.73 -22.11 -14.81
CA SER A 401 -7.21 -22.50 -16.13
C SER A 401 -7.46 -24.00 -16.18
N ASP A 402 -8.54 -24.40 -16.84
CA ASP A 402 -8.90 -25.79 -17.10
C ASP A 402 -8.25 -26.35 -18.38
N THR A 403 -7.50 -25.53 -19.12
CA THR A 403 -6.83 -25.94 -20.37
C THR A 403 -5.49 -25.26 -20.57
N ASN A 404 -4.52 -25.97 -21.13
CA ASN A 404 -3.23 -25.42 -21.55
C ASN A 404 -3.12 -25.22 -23.07
N GLU A 405 -4.19 -25.47 -23.83
CA GLU A 405 -4.20 -25.38 -25.30
C GLU A 405 -4.17 -23.92 -25.78
N ASP A 406 -3.23 -23.55 -26.68
CA ASP A 406 -3.03 -22.17 -27.15
C ASP A 406 -4.34 -21.44 -27.53
N ASN A 407 -5.19 -22.07 -28.34
CA ASN A 407 -6.38 -21.47 -28.95
C ASN A 407 -7.66 -21.51 -28.09
N LYS A 408 -7.67 -22.20 -26.95
CA LYS A 408 -8.82 -22.28 -26.03
C LYS A 408 -8.66 -21.33 -24.86
N ASP A 409 -9.69 -20.57 -24.53
CA ASP A 409 -9.69 -19.80 -23.28
C ASP A 409 -10.15 -20.67 -22.12
N ALA A 410 -9.83 -20.23 -20.91
CA ALA A 410 -10.27 -20.90 -19.69
C ALA A 410 -11.77 -20.70 -19.44
N ILE A 411 -12.35 -21.62 -18.67
CA ILE A 411 -13.64 -21.42 -18.03
C ILE A 411 -13.46 -20.51 -16.80
N LEU A 412 -14.43 -19.63 -16.57
CA LEU A 412 -14.43 -18.77 -15.38
C LEU A 412 -14.75 -19.57 -14.12
N ILE A 413 -13.94 -19.40 -13.08
CA ILE A 413 -14.08 -20.13 -11.82
C ILE A 413 -15.11 -19.42 -10.95
N GLU A 414 -16.14 -20.16 -10.52
CA GLU A 414 -17.14 -19.67 -9.56
C GLU A 414 -16.48 -19.21 -8.25
N TRP A 415 -17.01 -18.14 -7.65
CA TRP A 415 -16.47 -17.55 -6.41
C TRP A 415 -16.24 -18.58 -5.30
N ALA A 416 -17.19 -19.48 -5.07
CA ALA A 416 -17.10 -20.56 -4.07
C ALA A 416 -15.88 -21.46 -4.28
N LYS A 417 -15.52 -21.74 -5.53
CA LYS A 417 -14.45 -22.68 -5.94
C LYS A 417 -13.07 -22.03 -6.00
N GLN A 418 -13.00 -20.70 -5.92
CA GLN A 418 -11.72 -19.99 -5.95
C GLN A 418 -10.94 -20.20 -4.65
N SER A 419 -9.63 -20.33 -4.79
CA SER A 419 -8.69 -20.45 -3.68
C SER A 419 -8.59 -19.16 -2.87
N THR A 420 -8.42 -19.31 -1.55
CA THR A 420 -8.02 -18.25 -0.61
C THR A 420 -6.55 -18.42 -0.20
N GLU A 421 -5.83 -19.34 -0.86
CA GLU A 421 -4.55 -19.84 -0.37
C GLU A 421 -3.32 -19.14 -0.93
N PHE A 422 -3.51 -18.19 -1.84
CA PHE A 422 -2.38 -17.52 -2.48
C PHE A 422 -1.70 -16.56 -1.51
N SER A 423 -0.37 -16.51 -1.56
CA SER A 423 0.36 -15.44 -0.88
C SER A 423 0.17 -14.12 -1.65
N GLU A 424 0.27 -12.99 -0.96
CA GLU A 424 0.22 -11.68 -1.61
C GLU A 424 1.31 -11.54 -2.69
N GLU A 425 2.52 -12.05 -2.46
CA GLU A 425 3.61 -12.00 -3.45
C GLU A 425 3.25 -12.76 -4.74
N LEU A 426 2.70 -13.95 -4.62
CA LEU A 426 2.20 -14.72 -5.77
C LEU A 426 1.11 -13.95 -6.51
N CYS A 427 0.17 -13.34 -5.80
CA CYS A 427 -0.88 -12.55 -6.42
C CYS A 427 -0.32 -11.34 -7.19
N ILE A 428 0.65 -10.63 -6.62
CA ILE A 428 1.35 -9.53 -7.29
C ILE A 428 2.05 -10.03 -8.56
N ASP A 429 2.76 -11.17 -8.53
CA ASP A 429 3.41 -11.76 -9.73
C ASP A 429 2.40 -12.11 -10.83
N LEU A 430 1.31 -12.78 -10.47
CA LEU A 430 0.32 -13.25 -11.43
C LEU A 430 -0.50 -12.10 -12.04
N GLU A 431 -1.00 -11.18 -11.21
CA GLU A 431 -1.73 -10.00 -11.67
C GLU A 431 -0.87 -9.12 -12.56
N SER A 432 0.39 -8.96 -12.18
CA SER A 432 1.36 -8.23 -12.97
C SER A 432 1.60 -8.90 -14.32
N LYS A 433 1.83 -10.21 -14.38
CA LYS A 433 1.95 -10.91 -15.67
C LYS A 433 0.70 -10.80 -16.52
N CYS A 434 -0.48 -10.88 -15.92
CA CYS A 434 -1.74 -10.66 -16.61
C CYS A 434 -1.84 -9.25 -17.20
N PHE A 435 -1.36 -8.22 -16.50
CA PHE A 435 -1.33 -6.85 -17.00
C PHE A 435 -0.59 -6.73 -18.36
N TYR A 436 0.56 -7.39 -18.52
CA TYR A 436 1.34 -7.35 -19.77
C TYR A 436 0.83 -8.34 -20.83
N LEU A 437 0.41 -9.53 -20.41
CA LEU A 437 0.22 -10.67 -21.31
C LEU A 437 -1.24 -10.89 -21.74
N LYS A 438 -2.23 -10.48 -20.93
CA LYS A 438 -3.67 -10.74 -21.20
C LYS A 438 -4.12 -10.30 -22.60
N LYS A 439 -3.72 -9.08 -23.02
CA LYS A 439 -4.05 -8.55 -24.35
C LYS A 439 -3.04 -9.00 -25.41
N SER A 440 -1.75 -8.93 -25.09
CA SER A 440 -0.66 -9.21 -26.04
C SER A 440 -0.65 -10.66 -26.52
N CYS A 441 -0.93 -11.65 -25.67
CA CYS A 441 -0.94 -13.05 -26.08
C CYS A 441 -1.99 -13.36 -27.16
N ASN A 442 -3.09 -12.59 -27.22
CA ASN A 442 -4.07 -12.74 -28.29
C ASN A 442 -3.47 -12.42 -29.67
N SER A 443 -2.49 -11.52 -29.77
CA SER A 443 -1.84 -11.19 -31.05
C SER A 443 -0.95 -12.32 -31.60
N VAL A 444 -0.65 -13.33 -30.78
CA VAL A 444 0.08 -14.55 -31.13
C VAL A 444 -0.79 -15.81 -31.03
N ASN A 445 -2.12 -15.63 -31.10
CA ASN A 445 -3.13 -16.70 -31.06
C ASN A 445 -3.13 -17.55 -29.78
N ILE A 446 -2.71 -16.98 -28.65
CA ILE A 446 -2.79 -17.63 -27.34
C ILE A 446 -3.86 -16.94 -26.49
N LYS A 447 -4.97 -17.65 -26.23
CA LYS A 447 -6.10 -17.15 -25.42
C LYS A 447 -5.76 -17.26 -23.93
N MET A 448 -6.01 -16.18 -23.18
CA MET A 448 -5.71 -16.13 -21.75
C MET A 448 -6.61 -15.15 -20.99
N PHE A 449 -7.69 -14.68 -21.61
CA PHE A 449 -8.49 -13.59 -21.07
C PHE A 449 -9.26 -14.06 -19.83
N SER A 450 -9.95 -15.20 -19.91
CA SER A 450 -10.66 -15.79 -18.77
C SER A 450 -9.70 -16.26 -17.68
N ALA A 451 -8.54 -16.84 -18.05
CA ALA A 451 -7.55 -17.28 -17.07
C ALA A 451 -7.00 -16.10 -16.25
N CYS A 452 -6.79 -14.94 -16.87
CA CYS A 452 -6.41 -13.73 -16.15
C CYS A 452 -7.54 -13.14 -15.31
N ILE A 453 -8.81 -13.28 -15.72
CA ILE A 453 -9.95 -12.93 -14.85
C ILE A 453 -9.98 -13.86 -13.62
N ASN A 454 -9.69 -15.15 -13.79
CA ASN A 454 -9.57 -16.08 -12.67
C ASN A 454 -8.46 -15.69 -11.70
N VAL A 455 -7.30 -15.24 -12.21
CA VAL A 455 -6.22 -14.64 -11.39
C VAL A 455 -6.74 -13.46 -10.59
N GLU A 456 -7.32 -12.46 -11.26
CA GLU A 456 -7.83 -11.24 -10.64
C GLU A 456 -8.90 -11.53 -9.56
N SER A 457 -9.81 -12.46 -9.84
CA SER A 457 -10.89 -12.85 -8.93
C SER A 457 -10.36 -13.64 -7.72
N THR A 458 -9.48 -14.63 -7.94
CA THR A 458 -8.85 -15.44 -6.87
C THR A 458 -8.00 -14.58 -5.94
N CYS A 459 -7.22 -13.66 -6.50
CA CYS A 459 -6.40 -12.74 -5.72
C CYS A 459 -7.23 -11.68 -5.00
N LEU A 460 -8.36 -11.25 -5.57
CA LEU A 460 -9.33 -10.43 -4.84
C LEU A 460 -9.93 -11.20 -3.65
N LYS A 461 -10.35 -12.46 -3.85
CA LYS A 461 -10.88 -13.32 -2.79
C LYS A 461 -9.88 -13.49 -1.66
N THR A 462 -8.65 -13.86 -2.01
CA THR A 462 -7.53 -14.01 -1.07
C THR A 462 -7.34 -12.76 -0.21
N ARG A 463 -7.28 -11.56 -0.80
CA ARG A 463 -7.11 -10.31 -0.05
C ARG A 463 -8.30 -9.95 0.83
N LEU A 464 -9.52 -10.18 0.35
CA LEU A 464 -10.72 -9.88 1.13
C LEU A 464 -10.82 -10.81 2.34
N PHE A 465 -10.68 -12.12 2.14
CA PHE A 465 -10.72 -13.08 3.25
C PHE A 465 -9.55 -12.89 4.20
N GLY A 466 -8.33 -12.62 3.71
CA GLY A 466 -7.17 -12.31 4.55
C GLY A 466 -7.40 -11.12 5.49
N ARG A 467 -8.06 -10.05 5.02
CA ARG A 467 -8.44 -8.90 5.86
C ARG A 467 -9.44 -9.29 6.95
N GLU A 468 -10.46 -10.07 6.61
CA GLU A 468 -11.44 -10.52 7.62
C GLU A 468 -10.83 -11.54 8.60
N TYR A 469 -9.90 -12.37 8.15
CA TYR A 469 -9.18 -13.31 8.99
C TYR A 469 -8.31 -12.60 10.02
N GLN A 470 -7.59 -11.54 9.63
CA GLN A 470 -6.80 -10.72 10.56
C GLN A 470 -7.67 -10.12 11.67
N LEU A 471 -8.89 -9.66 11.34
CA LEU A 471 -9.85 -9.16 12.32
C LEU A 471 -10.17 -10.23 13.36
N PHE A 472 -10.47 -11.46 12.94
CA PHE A 472 -10.76 -12.57 13.86
C PHE A 472 -9.53 -13.05 14.63
N GLN A 473 -8.37 -13.19 13.97
CA GLN A 473 -7.11 -13.63 14.58
C GLN A 473 -6.69 -12.74 15.75
N SER A 474 -6.85 -11.42 15.63
CA SER A 474 -6.51 -10.48 16.71
C SER A 474 -7.23 -10.79 18.04
N THR A 475 -8.46 -11.31 17.96
CA THR A 475 -9.28 -11.61 19.14
C THR A 475 -9.22 -13.08 19.54
N LEU A 476 -9.09 -14.00 18.57
CA LEU A 476 -8.95 -15.44 18.78
C LEU A 476 -7.50 -15.88 19.07
N LYS A 477 -6.62 -14.91 19.27
CA LYS A 477 -5.19 -15.07 19.53
C LYS A 477 -4.90 -16.14 20.60
N GLY A 478 -4.05 -17.10 20.25
CA GLY A 478 -3.66 -18.23 21.11
C GLY A 478 -4.67 -19.38 21.17
N LYS A 479 -5.78 -19.32 20.41
CA LYS A 479 -6.88 -20.30 20.44
C LYS A 479 -7.06 -21.03 19.12
N LEU A 480 -6.23 -20.72 18.13
CA LEU A 480 -6.29 -21.32 16.80
C LEU A 480 -5.21 -22.42 16.62
N HIS A 481 -4.29 -22.55 17.57
CA HIS A 481 -3.33 -23.64 17.61
C HIS A 481 -3.97 -25.01 17.90
N ASN A 482 -3.52 -26.07 17.20
CA ASN A 482 -3.88 -27.47 17.46
C ASN A 482 -5.38 -27.69 17.72
N LEU A 483 -6.24 -27.28 16.77
CA LEU A 483 -7.70 -27.39 16.91
C LEU A 483 -8.17 -28.85 17.05
N THR A 484 -8.24 -29.33 18.29
CA THR A 484 -9.02 -30.50 18.72
C THR A 484 -10.51 -30.16 18.79
N ASN A 485 -11.38 -31.17 19.00
CA ASN A 485 -12.83 -30.94 19.13
C ASN A 485 -13.19 -29.93 20.23
N ASN A 486 -12.48 -29.92 21.37
CA ASN A 486 -12.76 -29.01 22.48
C ASN A 486 -12.29 -27.57 22.19
N SER A 487 -11.11 -27.41 21.61
CA SER A 487 -10.59 -26.08 21.22
C SER A 487 -11.35 -25.51 20.01
N LEU A 488 -11.83 -26.36 19.10
CA LEU A 488 -12.70 -25.94 18.01
C LEU A 488 -14.01 -25.38 18.55
N LYS A 489 -14.63 -26.04 19.54
CA LYS A 489 -15.81 -25.51 20.24
C LYS A 489 -15.54 -24.14 20.85
N THR A 490 -14.39 -23.99 21.52
CA THR A 490 -13.97 -22.72 22.12
C THR A 490 -13.80 -21.63 21.06
N CYS A 491 -13.14 -21.93 19.94
CA CYS A 491 -12.99 -21.00 18.82
C CYS A 491 -14.37 -20.54 18.30
N MET A 492 -15.30 -21.47 18.10
CA MET A 492 -16.62 -21.14 17.58
C MET A 492 -17.44 -20.27 18.53
N ASP A 493 -17.41 -20.56 19.83
CA ASP A 493 -18.13 -19.78 20.84
C ASP A 493 -17.62 -18.32 20.87
N GLU A 494 -16.31 -18.13 20.76
CA GLU A 494 -15.71 -16.79 20.74
C GLU A 494 -15.88 -16.06 19.42
N LEU A 495 -15.72 -16.76 18.30
CA LEU A 495 -16.02 -16.24 16.97
C LEU A 495 -17.47 -15.73 16.92
N TRP A 496 -18.39 -16.46 17.54
CA TRP A 496 -19.78 -16.04 17.61
C TRP A 496 -20.00 -14.77 18.44
N ILE A 497 -19.32 -14.64 19.58
CA ILE A 497 -19.36 -13.41 20.40
C ILE A 497 -18.87 -12.21 19.58
N LEU A 498 -17.83 -12.39 18.77
CA LEU A 498 -17.33 -11.38 17.83
C LEU A 498 -18.35 -11.06 16.74
N CYS A 499 -18.90 -12.07 16.09
CA CYS A 499 -19.90 -11.94 15.03
C CYS A 499 -21.11 -11.13 15.47
N LYS A 500 -21.58 -11.28 16.71
CA LYS A 500 -22.65 -10.44 17.28
C LYS A 500 -22.34 -8.95 17.28
N LYS A 501 -21.08 -8.58 17.50
CA LYS A 501 -20.63 -7.18 17.54
C LYS A 501 -20.43 -6.60 16.14
N ILE A 502 -20.11 -7.45 15.15
CA ILE A 502 -19.60 -7.04 13.84
C ILE A 502 -20.66 -7.13 12.72
N ILE A 503 -21.71 -7.97 12.86
CA ILE A 503 -22.70 -8.21 11.78
C ILE A 503 -23.51 -6.97 11.38
N SER A 504 -23.50 -5.87 12.14
CA SER A 504 -24.04 -4.58 11.69
C SER A 504 -23.26 -3.94 10.52
N SER A 505 -22.10 -4.49 10.14
CA SER A 505 -21.20 -3.95 9.09
C SER A 505 -21.68 -4.15 7.65
N ASN A 506 -22.75 -4.90 7.39
CA ASN A 506 -23.29 -5.22 6.05
C ASN A 506 -22.30 -5.89 5.06
N ASN A 507 -21.13 -6.33 5.53
CA ASN A 507 -20.08 -6.97 4.73
C ASN A 507 -20.45 -8.44 4.43
N PRO A 508 -20.69 -8.83 3.17
CA PRO A 508 -21.10 -10.19 2.81
C PRO A 508 -20.13 -11.29 3.26
N ILE A 509 -18.82 -11.01 3.26
CA ILE A 509 -17.79 -12.01 3.59
C ILE A 509 -17.79 -12.26 5.09
N LEU A 510 -17.81 -11.21 5.91
CA LEU A 510 -17.94 -11.36 7.36
C LEU A 510 -19.21 -12.10 7.75
N ILE A 511 -20.33 -11.80 7.07
CA ILE A 511 -21.59 -12.50 7.30
C ILE A 511 -21.44 -13.98 6.96
N ASP A 512 -20.89 -14.32 5.78
CA ASP A 512 -20.68 -15.72 5.37
C ASP A 512 -19.79 -16.48 6.37
N LEU A 513 -18.67 -15.89 6.79
CA LEU A 513 -17.77 -16.47 7.79
C LEU A 513 -18.46 -16.67 9.15
N CYS A 514 -19.30 -15.73 9.57
CA CYS A 514 -20.06 -15.85 10.81
C CYS A 514 -21.19 -16.88 10.75
N LEU A 515 -21.80 -17.09 9.58
CA LEU A 515 -22.81 -18.12 9.37
C LEU A 515 -22.20 -19.52 9.33
N HIS A 516 -20.91 -19.64 9.00
CA HIS A 516 -20.19 -20.92 8.91
C HIS A 516 -19.05 -21.04 9.94
N PRO A 517 -19.30 -20.92 11.25
CA PRO A 517 -18.25 -20.81 12.27
C PRO A 517 -17.32 -22.03 12.31
N TRP A 518 -17.82 -23.21 11.96
CA TRP A 518 -17.05 -24.46 11.94
C TRP A 518 -15.97 -24.45 10.86
N ASP A 519 -16.35 -24.03 9.65
CA ASP A 519 -15.46 -23.93 8.51
C ASP A 519 -14.52 -22.73 8.70
N THR A 520 -15.05 -21.61 9.18
CA THR A 520 -14.25 -20.41 9.50
C THR A 520 -13.14 -20.68 10.51
N CYS A 521 -13.42 -21.35 11.63
CA CYS A 521 -12.37 -21.68 12.61
C CYS A 521 -11.28 -22.59 12.01
N LYS A 522 -11.66 -23.56 11.17
CA LYS A 522 -10.69 -24.43 10.48
C LYS A 522 -9.86 -23.66 9.47
N GLU A 523 -10.50 -22.84 8.64
CA GLU A 523 -9.83 -21.99 7.66
C GLU A 523 -8.86 -21.00 8.31
N LEU A 524 -9.25 -20.39 9.44
CA LEU A 524 -8.36 -19.53 10.23
C LEU A 524 -7.12 -20.26 10.75
N ALA A 525 -7.27 -21.49 11.25
CA ALA A 525 -6.14 -22.28 11.70
C ALA A 525 -5.22 -22.71 10.54
N ASN A 526 -5.80 -23.16 9.42
CA ASN A 526 -5.07 -23.50 8.21
C ASN A 526 -4.31 -22.29 7.65
N ASP A 527 -4.93 -21.12 7.69
CA ASP A 527 -4.32 -19.85 7.28
C ASP A 527 -3.12 -19.49 8.19
N ILE A 528 -3.25 -19.62 9.51
CA ILE A 528 -2.11 -19.42 10.44
C ILE A 528 -0.96 -20.37 10.15
N GLU A 529 -1.25 -21.65 9.89
CA GLU A 529 -0.22 -22.63 9.54
C GLU A 529 0.48 -22.25 8.23
N ARG A 530 -0.29 -21.83 7.23
CA ARG A 530 0.24 -21.38 5.94
C ARG A 530 1.10 -20.12 6.10
N GLN A 531 0.60 -19.11 6.80
CA GLN A 531 1.35 -17.90 7.13
C GLN A 531 2.62 -18.22 7.91
N SER A 532 2.58 -19.19 8.83
CA SER A 532 3.77 -19.64 9.57
C SER A 532 4.82 -20.26 8.65
N ARG A 533 4.42 -21.04 7.64
CA ARG A 533 5.34 -21.59 6.62
C ARG A 533 5.94 -20.49 5.74
N TRP A 534 5.14 -19.50 5.34
CA TRP A 534 5.65 -18.37 4.57
C TRP A 534 6.63 -17.52 5.39
N LEU A 535 6.28 -17.21 6.65
CA LEU A 535 7.18 -16.53 7.57
C LEU A 535 8.50 -17.32 7.73
N ARG A 536 8.44 -18.65 7.76
CA ARG A 536 9.67 -19.45 7.84
C ARG A 536 10.59 -19.20 6.65
N ASN A 537 10.04 -19.19 5.44
CA ASN A 537 10.81 -18.87 4.24
C ASN A 537 11.41 -17.46 4.34
N ASP A 538 10.59 -16.45 4.68
CA ASP A 538 11.07 -15.07 4.86
C ASP A 538 12.23 -14.99 5.86
N LEU A 539 12.10 -15.67 7.00
CA LEU A 539 13.13 -15.72 8.04
C LEU A 539 14.39 -16.43 7.55
N ASP A 540 14.29 -17.54 6.84
CA ASP A 540 15.47 -18.25 6.34
C ASP A 540 16.25 -17.40 5.30
N TRP A 541 15.58 -16.50 4.57
CA TRP A 541 16.22 -15.55 3.65
C TRP A 541 16.82 -14.32 4.32
N LYS A 542 16.17 -13.78 5.35
CA LYS A 542 16.45 -12.41 5.85
C LYS A 542 17.00 -12.33 7.27
N ARG A 543 16.70 -13.31 8.12
CA ARG A 543 16.96 -13.26 9.57
C ARG A 543 18.41 -12.99 9.94
N ASP A 544 19.36 -13.50 9.17
CA ASP A 544 20.78 -13.41 9.53
C ASP A 544 21.37 -12.03 9.18
N PHE A 545 20.80 -11.34 8.18
CA PHE A 545 21.21 -10.00 7.74
C PHE A 545 19.98 -9.11 7.44
N PRO A 546 19.13 -8.82 8.44
CA PRO A 546 17.91 -8.05 8.23
C PRO A 546 18.24 -6.57 8.04
N ASP A 547 17.45 -5.87 7.24
CA ASP A 547 17.41 -4.41 7.26
C ASP A 547 16.30 -3.89 8.21
N GLU A 548 16.10 -2.57 8.31
CA GLU A 548 15.08 -2.00 9.21
C GLU A 548 13.67 -2.43 8.85
N GLU A 549 13.38 -2.54 7.56
CA GLU A 549 12.06 -2.88 7.05
C GLU A 549 11.77 -4.36 7.33
N ASP A 550 12.77 -5.22 7.09
CA ASP A 550 12.75 -6.63 7.48
C ASP A 550 12.52 -6.74 9.00
N CYS A 551 13.24 -5.97 9.82
CA CYS A 551 13.07 -5.96 11.27
C CYS A 551 11.68 -5.54 11.71
N LYS A 552 11.09 -4.49 11.12
CA LYS A 552 9.73 -4.05 11.44
C LYS A 552 8.70 -5.12 11.06
N LYS A 553 8.70 -5.54 9.79
CA LYS A 553 7.69 -6.46 9.22
C LYS A 553 7.79 -7.87 9.80
N LEU A 554 8.99 -8.42 9.91
CA LEU A 554 9.16 -9.80 10.36
C LEU A 554 9.05 -9.93 11.88
N LYS A 555 9.45 -8.92 12.69
CA LYS A 555 9.18 -8.93 14.14
C LYS A 555 7.67 -8.93 14.40
N GLU A 556 6.91 -8.09 13.70
CA GLU A 556 5.44 -8.05 13.84
C GLU A 556 4.80 -9.39 13.47
N LYS A 557 5.19 -10.01 12.34
CA LYS A 557 4.70 -11.34 11.96
C LYS A 557 5.07 -12.41 13.01
N CYS A 558 6.30 -12.39 13.52
CA CYS A 558 6.76 -13.29 14.58
C CYS A 558 5.93 -13.14 15.84
N GLU A 559 5.62 -11.92 16.25
CA GLU A 559 4.77 -11.64 17.41
C GLU A 559 3.34 -12.13 17.17
N VAL A 560 2.71 -11.79 16.04
CA VAL A 560 1.32 -12.18 15.75
C VAL A 560 1.17 -13.69 15.67
N LEU A 561 1.98 -14.36 14.84
CA LEU A 561 1.86 -15.80 14.57
C LEU A 561 2.41 -16.66 15.73
N GLY A 562 3.37 -16.15 16.51
CA GLY A 562 4.01 -16.89 17.60
C GLY A 562 3.05 -17.30 18.73
N HIS A 563 1.89 -16.66 18.84
CA HIS A 563 0.87 -17.06 19.80
C HIS A 563 0.13 -18.34 19.42
N ASP A 564 0.00 -18.61 18.12
CA ASP A 564 -0.76 -19.74 17.60
C ASP A 564 0.12 -20.80 16.91
N SER A 565 1.43 -20.53 16.76
CA SER A 565 2.39 -21.42 16.09
C SER A 565 3.79 -21.28 16.67
N LYS A 566 4.33 -22.37 17.22
CA LYS A 566 5.71 -22.44 17.78
C LYS A 566 6.78 -22.80 16.74
N THR A 567 6.38 -23.04 15.49
CA THR A 567 7.26 -23.52 14.42
C THR A 567 8.43 -22.55 14.14
N ASN A 568 8.24 -21.27 14.44
CA ASN A 568 9.18 -20.20 14.13
C ASN A 568 9.88 -19.59 15.36
N ASP A 569 9.70 -20.14 16.56
CA ASP A 569 10.24 -19.55 17.81
C ASP A 569 11.74 -19.25 17.73
N LEU A 570 12.55 -20.22 17.32
CA LEU A 570 14.00 -20.07 17.23
C LEU A 570 14.45 -19.09 16.12
N PRO A 571 13.95 -19.21 14.87
CA PRO A 571 14.19 -18.18 13.85
C PRO A 571 13.77 -16.77 14.30
N CYS A 572 12.61 -16.62 14.93
CA CYS A 572 12.12 -15.33 15.43
C CYS A 572 13.00 -14.78 16.56
N PHE A 573 13.47 -15.64 17.46
CA PHE A 573 14.42 -15.24 18.50
C PHE A 573 15.75 -14.74 17.92
N THR A 574 16.28 -15.43 16.91
CA THR A 574 17.51 -15.00 16.23
C THR A 574 17.29 -13.69 15.47
N LEU A 575 16.15 -13.52 14.77
CA LEU A 575 15.79 -12.24 14.12
C LEU A 575 15.81 -11.09 15.14
N LYS A 576 15.17 -11.30 16.30
CA LYS A 576 15.12 -10.30 17.36
C LYS A 576 16.53 -9.86 17.77
N GLY A 577 17.43 -10.81 18.06
CA GLY A 577 18.82 -10.49 18.41
C GLY A 577 19.57 -9.73 17.30
N ARG A 578 19.35 -10.08 16.03
CA ARG A 578 19.97 -9.39 14.88
C ARG A 578 19.45 -7.97 14.68
N CYS A 579 18.15 -7.78 14.85
CA CYS A 579 17.53 -6.46 14.79
C CYS A 579 17.96 -5.56 15.95
N ASP A 580 18.08 -6.11 17.16
CA ASP A 580 18.56 -5.36 18.33
C ASP A 580 20.04 -4.97 18.15
N HIS A 581 20.84 -5.82 17.47
CA HIS A 581 22.20 -5.45 17.07
C HIS A 581 22.23 -4.35 16.01
N LEU A 582 21.38 -4.42 14.98
CA LEU A 582 21.23 -3.38 13.97
C LEU A 582 20.88 -2.02 14.59
N GLU A 583 19.93 -2.00 15.52
CA GLU A 583 19.53 -0.78 16.25
C GLU A 583 20.70 -0.18 17.05
N ASN A 584 21.43 -1.02 17.80
CA ASN A 584 22.60 -0.58 18.54
C ASN A 584 23.74 -0.09 17.63
N ALA A 585 23.91 -0.68 16.45
CA ALA A 585 24.90 -0.24 15.47
C ALA A 585 24.54 1.13 14.90
N LYS A 586 23.25 1.40 14.65
CA LYS A 586 22.76 2.70 14.18
C LYS A 586 22.90 3.80 15.20
N GLU A 587 22.60 3.52 16.46
CA GLU A 587 22.84 4.49 17.52
C GLU A 587 24.34 4.83 17.65
N LEU A 588 25.20 3.82 17.50
CA LEU A 588 26.64 4.03 17.49
C LEU A 588 27.10 4.86 16.29
N GLU A 589 26.55 4.61 15.09
CA GLU A 589 26.79 5.44 13.91
C GLU A 589 26.45 6.90 14.19
N GLU A 590 25.27 7.16 14.73
CA GLU A 590 24.81 8.52 15.07
C GLU A 590 25.79 9.23 16.02
N ILE A 591 26.25 8.55 17.07
CA ILE A 591 27.27 9.09 17.99
C ILE A 591 28.58 9.43 17.25
N LEU A 592 29.03 8.57 16.32
CA LEU A 592 30.26 8.81 15.57
C LEU A 592 30.12 9.97 14.58
N LEU A 593 28.94 10.12 13.97
CA LEU A 593 28.63 11.25 13.09
C LEU A 593 28.54 12.58 13.86
N GLU A 594 27.89 12.59 15.03
CA GLU A 594 27.83 13.77 15.93
C GLU A 594 29.23 14.21 16.38
N GLU A 595 30.14 13.27 16.59
CA GLU A 595 31.53 13.52 16.94
C GLU A 595 32.41 13.90 15.75
N LYS A 596 31.82 14.02 14.55
CA LYS A 596 32.50 14.39 13.31
C LYS A 596 33.66 13.45 12.96
N VAL A 597 33.47 12.15 13.20
CA VAL A 597 34.44 11.14 12.77
C VAL A 597 34.45 11.05 11.25
N GLU A 598 35.64 11.21 10.68
CA GLU A 598 35.86 11.19 9.23
C GLU A 598 35.99 9.77 8.69
N ASN A 599 35.59 9.59 7.43
CA ASN A 599 35.81 8.37 6.64
C ASN A 599 35.31 7.05 7.28
N LEU A 600 34.18 7.09 8.00
CA LEU A 600 33.47 5.92 8.53
C LEU A 600 32.98 4.94 7.44
N GLY A 601 32.92 5.39 6.18
CA GLY A 601 32.72 4.53 5.01
C GLY A 601 33.90 3.55 4.73
N ASN A 602 34.99 3.65 5.49
CA ASN A 602 36.10 2.70 5.48
C ASN A 602 36.03 1.76 6.70
N LEU A 603 36.09 0.45 6.44
CA LEU A 603 35.94 -0.58 7.45
C LEU A 603 37.03 -0.51 8.55
N ASP A 604 38.28 -0.30 8.16
CA ASP A 604 39.43 -0.26 9.08
C ASP A 604 39.36 0.97 9.98
N ILE A 605 38.97 2.12 9.41
CA ILE A 605 38.77 3.36 10.16
C ILE A 605 37.63 3.20 11.17
N CYS A 606 36.51 2.62 10.74
CA CYS A 606 35.41 2.32 11.66
C CYS A 606 35.87 1.41 12.80
N ILE A 607 36.52 0.28 12.50
CA ILE A 607 37.00 -0.70 13.48
C ILE A 607 37.88 -0.02 14.53
N LYS A 608 38.83 0.81 14.09
CA LYS A 608 39.71 1.56 15.00
C LYS A 608 38.91 2.49 15.93
N LYS A 609 38.01 3.29 15.37
CA LYS A 609 37.23 4.30 16.13
C LYS A 609 36.22 3.68 17.08
N VAL A 610 35.52 2.63 16.66
CA VAL A 610 34.60 1.89 17.52
C VAL A 610 35.36 1.19 18.64
N SER A 611 36.53 0.60 18.35
CA SER A 611 37.37 -0.04 19.39
C SER A 611 37.82 0.95 20.46
N GLU A 612 38.26 2.16 20.07
CA GLU A 612 38.60 3.25 21.01
C GLU A 612 37.42 3.61 21.92
N LYS A 613 36.19 3.62 21.40
CA LYS A 613 34.97 3.87 22.17
C LYS A 613 34.61 2.73 23.11
N CYS A 614 34.64 1.50 22.62
CA CYS A 614 34.40 0.30 23.40
C CYS A 614 35.31 0.21 24.61
N ASN A 615 36.59 0.53 24.45
CA ASN A 615 37.55 0.61 25.55
C ASN A 615 37.19 1.69 26.58
N LYS A 616 36.71 2.86 26.14
CA LYS A 616 36.25 3.94 27.05
C LYS A 616 34.96 3.58 27.78
N TRP A 617 34.05 2.87 27.14
CA TRP A 617 32.75 2.49 27.72
C TRP A 617 32.85 1.31 28.67
N SER A 618 33.69 0.33 28.37
CA SER A 618 34.05 -0.75 29.28
C SER A 618 34.58 -0.20 30.61
N LYS A 619 35.48 0.79 30.57
CA LYS A 619 35.99 1.49 31.76
C LYS A 619 34.90 2.23 32.56
N LYS A 620 33.78 2.61 31.94
CA LYS A 620 32.64 3.30 32.56
C LYS A 620 31.45 2.38 32.89
N LYS A 621 31.61 1.05 32.77
CA LYS A 621 30.54 0.04 32.96
C LYS A 621 29.25 0.32 32.17
N ARG A 622 29.36 0.95 30.98
CA ARG A 622 28.19 1.18 30.13
C ARG A 622 27.87 -0.10 29.35
N THR A 623 26.74 -0.73 29.67
CA THR A 623 26.33 -2.02 29.10
C THR A 623 25.61 -1.92 27.75
N ARG A 624 25.14 -0.72 27.38
CA ARG A 624 24.30 -0.48 26.20
C ARG A 624 24.91 -1.00 24.89
N PHE A 625 26.21 -0.76 24.66
CA PHE A 625 26.88 -1.11 23.40
C PHE A 625 27.73 -2.40 23.49
N ILE A 626 27.53 -3.24 24.50
CA ILE A 626 28.34 -4.45 24.71
C ILE A 626 28.31 -5.34 23.47
N PHE A 627 27.13 -5.57 22.88
CA PHE A 627 27.01 -6.40 21.67
C PHE A 627 27.76 -5.81 20.48
N SER A 628 27.63 -4.51 20.23
CA SER A 628 28.36 -3.80 19.18
C SER A 628 29.88 -3.88 19.36
N CYS A 629 30.33 -3.85 20.62
CA CYS A 629 31.74 -3.97 20.96
C CYS A 629 32.30 -5.40 20.84
N ILE A 630 31.50 -6.42 21.15
CA ILE A 630 31.87 -7.83 20.98
C ILE A 630 31.92 -8.18 19.48
N GLN A 631 30.91 -7.75 18.71
CA GLN A 631 30.81 -8.00 17.27
C GLN A 631 31.33 -6.81 16.46
N LEU A 632 32.55 -6.38 16.74
CA LEU A 632 33.13 -5.15 16.21
C LEU A 632 33.12 -5.09 14.66
N VAL A 633 33.57 -6.18 14.02
CA VAL A 633 33.66 -6.27 12.55
C VAL A 633 32.26 -6.18 11.92
N THR A 634 31.31 -6.96 12.42
CA THR A 634 29.92 -6.96 11.92
C THR A 634 29.26 -5.60 12.13
N THR A 635 29.47 -4.99 13.30
CA THR A 635 28.98 -3.64 13.61
C THR A 635 29.52 -2.63 12.59
N CYS A 636 30.82 -2.63 12.34
CA CYS A 636 31.41 -1.71 11.38
C CYS A 636 31.00 -1.99 9.93
N GLN A 637 30.77 -3.26 9.56
CA GLN A 637 30.18 -3.58 8.25
C GLN A 637 28.77 -3.01 8.09
N ILE A 638 27.95 -3.02 9.15
CA ILE A 638 26.63 -2.38 9.16
C ILE A 638 26.78 -0.87 8.95
N ILE A 639 27.57 -0.20 9.80
CA ILE A 639 27.78 1.25 9.77
C ILE A 639 28.33 1.70 8.41
N THR A 640 29.40 1.06 7.92
CA THR A 640 30.02 1.42 6.64
C THR A 640 29.05 1.25 5.46
N ARG A 641 28.23 0.19 5.46
CA ARG A 641 27.22 -0.02 4.42
C ARG A 641 26.12 1.04 4.49
N ASP A 642 25.64 1.35 5.70
CA ASP A 642 24.56 2.31 5.92
C ASP A 642 25.00 3.73 5.52
N ILE A 643 26.21 4.16 5.92
CA ILE A 643 26.78 5.45 5.51
C ILE A 643 26.88 5.57 3.99
N LYS A 644 27.44 4.56 3.31
CA LYS A 644 27.54 4.57 1.84
C LYS A 644 26.17 4.70 1.18
N SER A 645 25.18 3.97 1.69
CA SER A 645 23.80 4.05 1.22
C SER A 645 23.22 5.46 1.43
N LYS A 646 23.33 6.02 2.65
CA LYS A 646 22.85 7.36 3.00
C LYS A 646 23.51 8.45 2.15
N CYS A 647 24.81 8.35 1.86
CA CYS A 647 25.50 9.26 0.95
C CYS A 647 24.85 9.29 -0.44
N SER A 648 24.67 8.10 -1.05
CA SER A 648 24.09 7.98 -2.40
C SER A 648 22.64 8.43 -2.45
N VAL A 649 21.87 8.13 -1.40
CA VAL A 649 20.47 8.53 -1.27
C VAL A 649 20.34 10.05 -1.15
N LEU A 650 21.14 10.69 -0.27
CA LEU A 650 21.12 12.14 -0.10
C LEU A 650 21.48 12.86 -1.40
N GLU A 651 22.54 12.40 -2.07
CA GLU A 651 22.97 12.95 -3.36
C GLU A 651 21.86 12.93 -4.41
N ARG A 652 21.10 11.82 -4.45
CA ARG A 652 20.03 11.62 -5.42
C ARG A 652 18.75 12.37 -5.06
N ASN A 653 18.40 12.42 -3.78
CA ASN A 653 17.21 13.12 -3.31
C ASN A 653 17.34 14.64 -3.52
N ILE A 654 18.55 15.20 -3.40
CA ILE A 654 18.85 16.59 -3.76
C ILE A 654 18.47 16.89 -5.23
N ASP A 655 18.75 15.95 -6.15
CA ASP A 655 18.39 16.10 -7.57
C ASP A 655 16.90 15.96 -7.82
N ILE A 656 16.28 14.94 -7.19
CA ILE A 656 14.86 14.62 -7.42
C ILE A 656 13.96 15.77 -6.97
N GLU A 657 14.28 16.40 -5.84
CA GLU A 657 13.52 17.53 -5.29
C GLU A 657 13.99 18.88 -5.85
N ASP A 658 14.98 18.91 -6.75
CA ASP A 658 15.52 20.14 -7.37
C ASP A 658 15.99 21.19 -6.33
N VAL A 659 16.56 20.71 -5.22
CA VAL A 659 16.89 21.51 -4.03
C VAL A 659 17.74 22.73 -4.37
N LEU A 660 18.72 22.57 -5.28
CA LEU A 660 19.60 23.65 -5.69
C LEU A 660 18.87 24.77 -6.44
N ASP A 661 17.87 24.42 -7.26
CA ASP A 661 17.04 25.41 -7.95
C ASP A 661 16.16 26.17 -6.96
N GLN A 662 15.53 25.45 -6.01
CA GLN A 662 14.71 26.06 -4.97
C GLN A 662 15.47 27.10 -4.13
N VAL A 663 16.75 26.85 -3.82
CA VAL A 663 17.56 27.79 -3.02
C VAL A 663 18.11 28.95 -3.86
N LYS A 664 18.39 28.72 -5.16
CA LYS A 664 18.92 29.75 -6.06
C LYS A 664 17.83 30.69 -6.59
N ASN A 665 16.64 30.17 -6.88
CA ASN A 665 15.56 30.86 -7.59
C ASN A 665 14.25 30.98 -6.80
N GLY A 666 14.11 30.29 -5.67
CA GLY A 666 12.91 30.37 -4.82
C GLY A 666 12.79 31.69 -4.07
N ASP A 667 11.58 31.97 -3.57
CA ASP A 667 11.35 33.10 -2.66
C ASP A 667 12.03 32.89 -1.29
N ALA A 668 12.04 33.92 -0.44
CA ALA A 668 12.76 33.87 0.83
C ALA A 668 12.24 32.78 1.79
N ASP A 669 10.94 32.48 1.75
CA ASP A 669 10.31 31.48 2.63
C ASP A 669 10.67 30.06 2.17
N MET A 670 10.54 29.79 0.87
CA MET A 670 10.96 28.55 0.25
C MET A 670 12.46 28.30 0.43
N LYS A 671 13.28 29.32 0.19
CA LYS A 671 14.72 29.26 0.39
C LYS A 671 15.07 28.92 1.84
N GLY A 672 14.43 29.58 2.81
CA GLY A 672 14.66 29.33 4.23
C GLY A 672 14.31 27.91 4.64
N HIS A 673 13.10 27.46 4.28
CA HIS A 673 12.66 26.09 4.55
C HIS A 673 13.59 25.03 3.94
N THR A 674 14.05 25.24 2.71
CA THR A 674 14.96 24.31 2.04
C THR A 674 16.35 24.31 2.69
N CYS A 675 16.91 25.47 3.03
CA CYS A 675 18.19 25.54 3.73
C CYS A 675 18.12 24.91 5.14
N ASP A 676 17.08 25.19 5.91
CA ASP A 676 16.86 24.62 7.25
C ASP A 676 16.72 23.10 7.23
N LEU A 677 16.13 22.54 6.18
CA LEU A 677 15.91 21.11 6.06
C LEU A 677 17.14 20.35 5.57
N TRP A 678 17.82 20.82 4.53
CA TRP A 678 18.82 20.03 3.80
C TRP A 678 20.26 20.25 4.26
N GLU A 679 20.62 21.48 4.62
CA GLU A 679 21.99 21.83 5.02
C GLU A 679 22.49 21.02 6.24
N PRO A 680 21.67 20.79 7.30
CA PRO A 680 22.11 19.97 8.45
C PRO A 680 22.50 18.53 8.07
N TYR A 681 21.83 17.95 7.07
CA TYR A 681 22.18 16.61 6.57
C TYR A 681 23.48 16.66 5.77
N CYS A 682 23.68 17.68 4.95
CA CYS A 682 24.95 17.90 4.27
C CYS A 682 26.11 18.02 5.28
N ASP A 683 25.99 18.88 6.29
CA ASP A 683 27.01 19.04 7.34
C ASP A 683 27.34 17.75 8.08
N LYS A 684 26.33 16.91 8.34
CA LYS A 684 26.49 15.63 9.01
C LYS A 684 27.27 14.61 8.16
N PHE A 685 27.10 14.61 6.84
CA PHE A 685 27.62 13.57 5.95
C PHE A 685 28.83 13.99 5.11
N MET A 686 29.13 15.28 4.95
CA MET A 686 30.25 15.78 4.14
C MET A 686 31.62 15.15 4.49
N LEU A 687 31.88 14.87 5.77
CA LEU A 687 33.14 14.24 6.23
C LEU A 687 33.25 12.73 5.88
N ASN A 688 32.17 12.14 5.40
CA ASN A 688 32.06 10.70 5.14
C ASN A 688 31.66 10.40 3.68
N CYS A 689 31.26 11.41 2.91
CA CYS A 689 30.74 11.28 1.56
C CYS A 689 31.50 12.19 0.59
N GLU A 690 32.61 11.72 0.03
CA GLU A 690 33.49 12.50 -0.84
C GLU A 690 32.73 13.15 -2.02
N LYS A 691 31.82 12.41 -2.67
CA LYS A 691 31.01 12.90 -3.79
C LYS A 691 30.10 14.09 -3.46
N LEU A 692 29.69 14.23 -2.20
CA LEU A 692 28.87 15.36 -1.76
C LEU A 692 29.69 16.66 -1.63
N VAL A 693 31.01 16.54 -1.47
CA VAL A 693 31.96 17.65 -1.33
C VAL A 693 32.65 17.98 -2.65
N GLN A 694 33.08 16.96 -3.40
CA GLN A 694 33.68 17.10 -4.72
C GLN A 694 33.20 16.03 -5.68
N ASN A 695 32.80 16.43 -6.89
CA ASN A 695 32.40 15.52 -7.95
C ASN A 695 33.14 15.88 -9.25
N ASN A 696 34.04 14.99 -9.71
CA ASN A 696 34.85 15.19 -10.92
C ASN A 696 35.61 16.54 -10.97
N GLY A 697 36.16 16.98 -9.83
CA GLY A 697 36.93 18.23 -9.73
C GLY A 697 36.09 19.51 -9.63
N LYS A 698 34.75 19.41 -9.54
CA LYS A 698 33.83 20.51 -9.24
C LYS A 698 33.27 20.37 -7.82
N ASN A 699 32.69 21.45 -7.30
CA ASN A 699 31.93 21.44 -6.04
C ASN A 699 30.87 20.33 -6.10
N GLY A 700 30.84 19.51 -5.06
CA GLY A 700 29.77 18.55 -4.85
C GLY A 700 28.49 19.26 -4.42
N LYS A 701 27.36 18.58 -4.52
CA LYS A 701 26.03 19.18 -4.34
C LYS A 701 25.81 19.80 -2.96
N CYS A 702 26.39 19.22 -1.91
CA CYS A 702 26.27 19.79 -0.57
C CYS A 702 27.08 21.06 -0.40
N GLU A 703 28.25 21.14 -1.05
CA GLU A 703 29.05 22.36 -1.06
C GLU A 703 28.31 23.48 -1.81
N GLU A 704 27.73 23.18 -2.99
CA GLU A 704 26.91 24.13 -3.73
C GLU A 704 25.68 24.61 -2.95
N LEU A 705 25.01 23.70 -2.24
CA LEU A 705 23.86 24.03 -1.40
C LEU A 705 24.27 25.00 -0.29
N LYS A 706 25.38 24.71 0.39
CA LYS A 706 25.91 25.53 1.48
C LYS A 706 26.29 26.93 1.02
N GLU A 707 26.96 27.04 -0.13
CA GLU A 707 27.24 28.33 -0.76
C GLU A 707 25.96 29.11 -1.07
N SER A 708 24.93 28.42 -1.59
CA SER A 708 23.65 29.05 -1.96
C SER A 708 22.81 29.49 -0.74
N CYS A 709 22.94 28.78 0.39
CA CYS A 709 22.27 29.06 1.67
C CYS A 709 22.96 30.13 2.52
N LYS A 710 24.22 30.49 2.20
CA LYS A 710 25.03 31.42 3.00
C LYS A 710 24.33 32.75 3.28
N SER A 711 23.72 33.37 2.27
CA SER A 711 23.02 34.65 2.45
C SER A 711 21.80 34.54 3.36
N TYR A 712 21.10 33.40 3.37
CA TYR A 712 19.99 33.15 4.29
C TYR A 712 20.49 33.00 5.73
N ARG A 713 21.61 32.30 5.96
CA ARG A 713 22.22 32.15 7.29
C ARG A 713 22.71 33.48 7.86
N GLU A 714 23.30 34.32 7.03
CA GLU A 714 23.73 35.67 7.44
C GLU A 714 22.54 36.52 7.91
N ILE A 715 21.41 36.48 7.20
CA ILE A 715 20.16 37.17 7.60
C ILE A 715 19.62 36.59 8.91
N GLN A 716 19.53 35.27 9.04
CA GLN A 716 19.03 34.60 10.23
C GLN A 716 19.89 34.91 11.48
N GLU A 717 21.21 34.95 11.33
CA GLU A 717 22.11 35.35 12.41
C GLU A 717 21.90 36.81 12.85
N GLN A 718 21.65 37.72 11.90
CA GLN A 718 21.34 39.11 12.20
C GLN A 718 20.00 39.24 12.93
N GLU A 719 18.96 38.53 12.49
CA GLU A 719 17.66 38.51 13.16
C GLU A 719 17.76 37.98 14.60
N VAL A 720 18.50 36.88 14.81
CA VAL A 720 18.72 36.34 16.17
C VAL A 720 19.48 37.32 17.04
N ARG A 721 20.52 37.99 16.52
CA ARG A 721 21.24 39.04 17.27
C ARG A 721 20.32 40.19 17.66
N LEU A 722 19.53 40.70 16.71
CA LEU A 722 18.51 41.72 16.96
C LEU A 722 17.51 41.25 18.03
N MET A 723 17.07 40.00 17.98
CA MET A 723 16.13 39.44 18.97
C MET A 723 16.73 39.37 20.38
N TYR A 724 18.03 39.05 20.50
CA TYR A 724 18.75 39.08 21.78
C TYR A 724 18.96 40.51 22.29
N GLU A 725 19.30 41.45 21.41
CA GLU A 725 19.44 42.88 21.75
C GLU A 725 18.10 43.47 22.21
N LEU A 726 17.01 43.16 21.52
CA LEU A 726 15.64 43.54 21.90
C LEU A 726 15.18 42.90 23.22
N ARG A 727 15.50 41.62 23.46
CA ARG A 727 15.24 40.97 24.77
C ARG A 727 16.07 41.57 25.90
N GLY A 728 17.29 42.02 25.61
CA GLY A 728 18.16 42.69 26.58
C GLY A 728 17.71 44.11 26.93
N SER A 729 16.93 44.75 26.06
CA SER A 729 16.43 46.12 26.21
C SER A 729 14.99 46.21 26.74
N LEU A 730 14.33 45.08 27.02
CA LEU A 730 13.07 45.02 27.77
C LEU A 730 13.33 45.15 29.28
N ASN A 731 12.87 46.25 29.89
CA ASN A 731 12.96 46.53 31.32
C ASN A 731 12.32 45.43 32.19
N SER A 732 12.86 45.24 33.39
CA SER A 732 12.50 44.20 34.37
C SER A 732 11.05 44.22 34.89
N GLU A 733 10.23 45.19 34.50
CA GLU A 733 8.82 45.25 34.87
C GLU A 733 7.89 44.46 33.92
N ASN A 734 8.38 44.02 32.76
CA ASN A 734 7.61 43.20 31.79
C ASN A 734 8.25 41.83 31.52
N LYS A 735 9.01 41.28 32.48
CA LYS A 735 9.60 39.93 32.38
C LYS A 735 8.74 38.87 33.05
#